data_AF-A0A2K3QC57-F1
#
_entry.id   AF-A0A2K3QC57-F1
#
_cell.length_a   1.000
_cell.length_b   1.000
_cell.length_c   1.000
_cell.angle_alpha   90.00
_cell.angle_beta   90.00
_cell.angle_gamma   90.00
#
_symmetry.space_group_name_H-M   'P 1'
#
loop_
_entity.id
_entity.type
_entity.pdbx_description
1 polymer ?
#
loop_
_entity_poly.entity_id
_entity_poly.type
_entity_poly.pdbx_seq_one_letter_code
_entity_poly.pdbx_strand_id
1 'polypeptide(L)'
;MAMFREQAAAMDKTPIPIFRKQNLIPSSALPSSSPTFGTPVHPLKPFNVNAPKAAILPIILPPATLRPLAFRTFTKKHSLTLASSALQELAAFIGRHCGSGWREEGLAERVLEETARSWKNRNGGIIVEGSSKELHDILKTLEGNMSGGKLVGPGRGLPRGDSMLDAQDGDTLNTRLGLRPTTLSREASNGSFGMSGLGGQEEADDDEETKDPRAWLKMVDAYEQPRLIYNVGKKHFERETTEPSLFPPASHKTTVFRNRYHVIHQRLLRNEAFQTSSVSSSRKRPLQRSLSNQQSLKITPIANMLGRHGSNHMLLGQLVTLPTGDIAISDLTGTIALDLRQAVAIPEDSAWFCPGMIVLVDGVYEEEEESVGKGLSGSSGVGGTLGGRFQGFFIGQPPCEKRKATLGISGPDGGQDNTIGGGFGWIDFLGIGSERAVGAKMRRLEHRLLHPPPEDEPGRNRVVILGEVNLDQPRALQALRKILSLYAAEPEGTSPVSFVLTGNFTQRAVMARGGSGGSIEYKEYFDALASTLSDYPTLLQTCTFVFVPGDNDGWVSAFTAGASVPLPRKSVPDMFTSRIRRAFATANAETGNHGVQGSSVWTTNPSRLTLFGPNHELVLFRDDLSARLRRTSVNLKRKATSPDDEDVVAPEPTPDPMDLDAANNDTPALTSAPLLAEDVRTAQKLVKTLLDQGYLSPFRQATRPVHWDYASALHLYPLPTAMALVDTTAPPFCVTYEGCHVMNPGSVLVPGRKGVGRWVEYEVGRLGRLRECTF
;
A
#
# COMPACT_ATOMS: atom_id res chain seq x y z
N MET A 1 54.14 41.22 -65.06
CA MET A 1 53.72 40.33 -66.16
C MET A 1 52.80 39.30 -65.55
N ALA A 2 51.50 39.63 -65.52
CA ALA A 2 50.49 39.16 -66.48
C ALA A 2 50.00 37.76 -66.08
N MET A 3 48.74 37.51 -65.74
CA MET A 3 47.55 38.37 -65.67
C MET A 3 46.47 37.59 -64.90
N PHE A 4 45.78 38.30 -63.99
CA PHE A 4 44.31 38.28 -63.77
C PHE A 4 43.69 37.02 -63.13
N ARG A 5 42.78 37.11 -62.15
CA ARG A 5 42.07 38.23 -61.50
C ARG A 5 41.35 37.64 -60.26
N GLU A 6 41.56 38.21 -59.08
CA GLU A 6 40.63 39.10 -58.32
C GLU A 6 39.60 38.34 -57.46
N GLN A 7 39.73 38.35 -56.12
CA GLN A 7 39.40 39.42 -55.12
C GLN A 7 37.98 39.20 -54.57
N ALA A 8 37.59 39.52 -53.33
CA ALA A 8 38.15 40.11 -52.11
C ALA A 8 37.09 39.81 -51.01
N ALA A 9 37.44 39.33 -49.82
CA ALA A 9 37.81 40.08 -48.60
C ALA A 9 36.78 41.14 -48.15
N ALA A 10 36.22 40.97 -46.94
CA ALA A 10 36.33 41.93 -45.81
C ALA A 10 35.33 41.62 -44.67
N MET A 11 35.87 41.52 -43.45
CA MET A 11 35.17 41.74 -42.17
C MET A 11 35.26 43.24 -41.81
N ASP A 12 34.18 43.86 -41.30
CA ASP A 12 34.21 44.69 -40.06
C ASP A 12 32.79 45.11 -39.56
N LYS A 13 32.50 44.77 -38.28
CA LYS A 13 31.89 45.54 -37.15
C LYS A 13 30.79 46.61 -37.41
N THR A 14 29.56 46.57 -36.84
CA THR A 14 29.08 46.84 -35.44
C THR A 14 27.52 47.01 -35.46
N PRO A 15 26.76 47.41 -34.39
CA PRO A 15 26.26 46.65 -33.23
C PRO A 15 24.68 46.58 -33.09
N ILE A 16 24.24 45.76 -32.12
CA ILE A 16 22.91 45.41 -31.51
C ILE A 16 21.74 46.45 -31.59
N PRO A 17 20.44 46.03 -31.59
CA PRO A 17 19.62 45.96 -30.34
C PRO A 17 18.66 44.73 -30.26
N ILE A 18 18.57 44.02 -29.13
CA ILE A 18 17.59 44.19 -28.03
C ILE A 18 16.15 43.73 -28.38
N PHE A 19 15.70 42.66 -27.69
CA PHE A 19 14.35 42.09 -27.59
C PHE A 19 13.69 41.44 -28.83
N ARG A 20 13.80 40.10 -28.93
CA ARG A 20 12.65 39.21 -29.18
C ARG A 20 13.02 37.74 -28.91
N LYS A 21 12.35 37.11 -27.94
CA LYS A 21 12.38 35.67 -27.71
C LYS A 21 11.59 34.98 -28.82
N GLN A 22 12.26 34.15 -29.62
CA GLN A 22 11.63 33.17 -30.51
C GLN A 22 11.56 31.82 -29.77
N ASN A 23 10.36 31.25 -29.71
CA ASN A 23 10.13 29.89 -29.23
C ASN A 23 10.69 28.89 -30.25
N LEU A 24 11.81 28.24 -29.90
CA LEU A 24 12.35 27.11 -30.64
C LEU A 24 11.78 25.81 -30.07
N ILE A 25 10.94 25.17 -30.87
CA ILE A 25 10.56 23.76 -30.75
C ILE A 25 11.83 22.93 -31.04
N PRO A 26 12.26 22.00 -30.17
CA PRO A 26 13.43 21.17 -30.47
C PRO A 26 13.09 20.18 -31.60
N SER A 27 13.85 20.26 -32.68
CA SER A 27 13.77 19.38 -33.83
C SER A 27 14.51 18.06 -33.61
N SER A 28 14.08 17.09 -34.42
CA SER A 28 14.84 15.96 -34.96
C SER A 28 15.21 14.81 -34.03
N ALA A 29 14.26 13.87 -33.95
CA ALA A 29 14.52 12.45 -33.96
C ALA A 29 15.43 12.06 -35.14
N LEU A 30 16.43 11.22 -34.85
CA LEU A 30 17.22 10.49 -35.85
C LEU A 30 16.39 9.29 -36.36
N PRO A 31 16.27 9.06 -37.68
CA PRO A 31 15.66 7.85 -38.20
C PRO A 31 16.70 6.72 -38.25
N SER A 32 16.45 5.65 -37.48
CA SER A 32 17.12 4.36 -37.65
C SER A 32 16.50 3.62 -38.84
N SER A 33 17.36 3.15 -39.74
CA SER A 33 17.02 2.48 -40.99
C SER A 33 16.76 0.98 -40.80
N SER A 34 15.53 0.54 -41.03
CA SER A 34 15.22 -0.83 -41.46
C SER A 34 13.98 -0.82 -42.39
N PRO A 35 14.06 -1.39 -43.62
CA PRO A 35 13.02 -1.24 -44.63
C PRO A 35 12.10 -2.46 -44.66
N THR A 36 11.24 -2.66 -43.68
CA THR A 36 10.21 -3.72 -43.77
C THR A 36 9.05 -3.47 -42.83
N PHE A 37 8.13 -2.55 -43.17
CA PHE A 37 6.69 -2.62 -42.90
C PHE A 37 6.02 -1.35 -43.45
N GLY A 38 4.97 -1.50 -44.26
CA GLY A 38 4.28 -0.40 -44.93
C GLY A 38 3.60 0.57 -43.95
N THR A 39 3.87 1.87 -44.08
CA THR A 39 3.15 2.95 -43.41
C THR A 39 1.83 3.26 -44.13
N PRO A 40 0.68 3.31 -43.44
CA PRO A 40 -0.59 3.70 -44.06
C PRO A 40 -0.60 5.19 -44.46
N VAL A 41 -1.28 5.49 -45.58
CA VAL A 41 -1.25 6.75 -46.36
C VAL A 41 -1.94 7.96 -45.69
N HIS A 42 -2.40 7.85 -44.44
CA HIS A 42 -2.97 8.97 -43.70
C HIS A 42 -2.39 9.09 -42.28
N PRO A 43 -1.58 10.13 -41.98
CA PRO A 43 -1.24 10.45 -40.60
C PRO A 43 -2.51 10.94 -39.87
N LEU A 44 -2.92 10.23 -38.83
CA LEU A 44 -3.98 10.69 -37.92
C LEU A 44 -3.55 12.04 -37.34
N LYS A 45 -4.39 13.06 -37.49
CA LYS A 45 -4.19 14.39 -36.87
C LYS A 45 -3.89 14.23 -35.38
N PRO A 46 -2.96 15.00 -34.79
CA PRO A 46 -2.76 14.94 -33.35
C PRO A 46 -4.07 15.34 -32.67
N PHE A 47 -4.62 14.42 -31.87
CA PHE A 47 -5.68 14.71 -30.93
C PHE A 47 -5.20 15.88 -30.07
N ASN A 48 -5.98 16.97 -30.04
CA ASN A 48 -5.73 18.06 -29.13
C ASN A 48 -6.09 17.55 -27.73
N VAL A 49 -5.09 17.06 -27.01
CA VAL A 49 -5.25 16.63 -25.62
C VAL A 49 -5.59 17.88 -24.81
N ASN A 50 -6.81 17.94 -24.28
CA ASN A 50 -7.14 18.94 -23.26
C ASN A 50 -6.14 18.77 -22.11
N ALA A 51 -5.27 19.76 -21.93
CA ALA A 51 -4.38 19.81 -20.79
C ALA A 51 -5.19 19.69 -19.49
N PRO A 52 -4.72 18.93 -18.49
CA PRO A 52 -5.40 18.83 -17.20
C PRO A 52 -5.57 20.21 -16.57
N LYS A 53 -6.74 20.47 -15.98
CA LYS A 53 -7.14 21.74 -15.37
C LYS A 53 -6.06 22.22 -14.39
N ALA A 54 -5.41 23.34 -14.70
CA ALA A 54 -4.43 23.94 -13.80
C ALA A 54 -5.13 24.37 -12.50
N ALA A 55 -4.69 23.84 -11.36
CA ALA A 55 -5.10 24.32 -10.04
C ALA A 55 -4.71 25.80 -9.92
N ILE A 56 -5.69 26.68 -9.69
CA ILE A 56 -5.45 28.11 -9.59
C ILE A 56 -4.79 28.42 -8.26
N LEU A 57 -3.59 29.00 -8.32
CA LEU A 57 -2.93 29.52 -7.14
C LEU A 57 -3.60 30.85 -6.76
N PRO A 58 -4.17 30.97 -5.54
CA PRO A 58 -4.79 32.21 -5.11
C PRO A 58 -3.75 33.31 -4.97
N ILE A 59 -4.06 34.50 -5.46
CA ILE A 59 -3.22 35.68 -5.36
C ILE A 59 -3.86 36.72 -4.44
N ILE A 60 -3.04 37.43 -3.68
CA ILE A 60 -3.50 38.62 -2.95
C ILE A 60 -3.51 39.77 -3.95
N LEU A 61 -4.70 40.14 -4.42
CA LEU A 61 -4.87 41.20 -5.41
C LEU A 61 -5.10 42.56 -4.71
N PRO A 62 -4.21 43.56 -4.86
CA PRO A 62 -4.42 44.88 -4.28
C PRO A 62 -5.61 45.59 -4.96
N PRO A 63 -6.57 46.17 -4.21
CA PRO A 63 -7.77 46.82 -4.78
C PRO A 63 -7.47 47.93 -5.80
N ALA A 64 -6.32 48.60 -5.66
CA ALA A 64 -5.86 49.62 -6.60
C ALA A 64 -5.63 49.09 -8.04
N THR A 65 -5.22 47.82 -8.17
CA THR A 65 -4.93 47.19 -9.47
C THR A 65 -6.20 46.77 -10.22
N LEU A 66 -7.26 46.41 -9.48
CA LEU A 66 -8.57 46.05 -10.04
C LEU A 66 -9.42 47.28 -10.38
N ARG A 67 -9.15 48.42 -9.74
CA ARG A 67 -9.93 49.66 -9.85
C ARG A 67 -10.27 50.08 -11.30
N PRO A 68 -9.32 50.15 -12.26
CA PRO A 68 -9.64 50.60 -13.61
C PRO A 68 -10.63 49.68 -14.34
N LEU A 69 -10.54 48.36 -14.10
CA LEU A 69 -11.43 47.38 -14.70
C LEU A 69 -12.81 47.39 -14.04
N ALA A 70 -12.86 47.42 -12.71
CA ALA A 70 -14.11 47.48 -11.95
C ALA A 70 -14.92 48.76 -12.24
N PHE A 71 -14.27 49.91 -12.37
CA PHE A 71 -14.95 51.15 -12.77
C PHE A 71 -15.44 51.06 -14.23
N ARG A 72 -14.64 50.51 -15.15
CA ARG A 72 -15.09 50.33 -16.54
C ARG A 72 -16.35 49.46 -16.64
N THR A 73 -16.45 48.38 -15.86
CA THR A 73 -17.64 47.51 -15.89
C THR A 73 -18.80 48.08 -15.10
N PHE A 74 -18.61 48.42 -13.82
CA PHE A 74 -19.72 48.89 -12.97
C PHE A 74 -20.19 50.29 -13.35
N THR A 75 -19.29 51.28 -13.50
CA THR A 75 -19.72 52.67 -13.75
C THR A 75 -19.99 52.95 -15.22
N LYS A 76 -19.16 52.47 -16.15
CA LYS A 76 -19.35 52.77 -17.59
C LYS A 76 -20.31 51.83 -18.32
N LYS A 77 -20.26 50.50 -18.06
CA LYS A 77 -21.19 49.56 -18.74
C LYS A 77 -22.54 49.45 -18.03
N HIS A 78 -22.54 49.42 -16.69
CA HIS A 78 -23.74 49.19 -15.90
C HIS A 78 -24.26 50.42 -15.15
N SER A 79 -23.65 51.61 -15.26
CA SER A 79 -24.12 52.83 -14.59
C SER A 79 -24.34 52.69 -13.07
N LEU A 80 -23.53 51.85 -12.40
CA LEU A 80 -23.51 51.65 -10.96
C LEU A 80 -22.31 52.36 -10.34
N THR A 81 -22.48 52.94 -9.15
CA THR A 81 -21.40 53.55 -8.38
C THR A 81 -20.82 52.52 -7.40
N LEU A 82 -19.48 52.39 -7.35
CA LEU A 82 -18.79 51.37 -6.57
C LEU A 82 -18.08 52.02 -5.36
N ALA A 83 -18.42 51.59 -4.15
CA ALA A 83 -17.73 52.01 -2.93
C ALA A 83 -16.34 51.35 -2.80
N SER A 84 -15.44 51.97 -2.02
CA SER A 84 -14.10 51.43 -1.75
C SER A 84 -14.15 50.07 -1.05
N SER A 85 -15.13 49.86 -0.16
CA SER A 85 -15.37 48.58 0.52
C SER A 85 -15.79 47.47 -0.44
N ALA A 86 -16.66 47.76 -1.41
CA ALA A 86 -17.07 46.79 -2.42
C ALA A 86 -15.91 46.39 -3.34
N LEU A 87 -15.03 47.34 -3.69
CA LEU A 87 -13.84 47.05 -4.49
C LEU A 87 -12.86 46.12 -3.75
N GLN A 88 -12.77 46.23 -2.42
CA GLN A 88 -11.91 45.37 -1.60
C GLN A 88 -12.41 43.92 -1.57
N GLU A 89 -13.71 43.72 -1.38
CA GLU A 89 -14.35 42.40 -1.42
C GLU A 89 -14.23 41.73 -2.80
N LEU A 90 -14.46 42.49 -3.88
CA LEU A 90 -14.30 42.00 -5.25
C LEU A 90 -12.85 41.62 -5.56
N ALA A 91 -11.87 42.40 -5.06
CA ALA A 91 -10.46 42.07 -5.23
C ALA A 91 -10.07 40.80 -4.46
N ALA A 92 -10.59 40.60 -3.25
CA ALA A 92 -10.39 39.39 -2.47
C ALA A 92 -10.99 38.16 -3.17
N PHE A 93 -12.22 38.28 -3.67
CA PHE A 93 -12.92 37.20 -4.39
C PHE A 93 -12.19 36.80 -5.68
N ILE A 94 -11.86 37.76 -6.54
CA ILE A 94 -11.16 37.50 -7.81
C ILE A 94 -9.75 36.96 -7.55
N GLY A 95 -9.04 37.47 -6.54
CA GLY A 95 -7.72 36.96 -6.16
C GLY A 95 -7.75 35.50 -5.73
N ARG A 96 -8.79 35.07 -4.99
CA ARG A 96 -8.97 33.68 -4.56
C ARG A 96 -9.38 32.75 -5.70
N HIS A 97 -10.36 33.13 -6.51
CA HIS A 97 -10.97 32.22 -7.47
C HIS A 97 -10.41 32.30 -8.91
N CYS A 98 -9.86 33.43 -9.34
CA CYS A 98 -9.29 33.60 -10.69
C CYS A 98 -7.75 33.51 -10.73
N GLY A 99 -7.08 33.67 -9.59
CA GLY A 99 -5.61 33.62 -9.47
C GLY A 99 -4.88 34.51 -10.47
N SER A 100 -3.76 34.05 -11.03
CA SER A 100 -2.94 34.82 -11.98
C SER A 100 -3.63 35.11 -13.32
N GLY A 101 -4.64 34.33 -13.70
CA GLY A 101 -5.40 34.49 -14.95
C GLY A 101 -6.38 35.67 -14.98
N TRP A 102 -6.54 36.40 -13.87
CA TRP A 102 -7.52 37.49 -13.74
C TRP A 102 -7.37 38.60 -14.79
N ARG A 103 -6.12 38.90 -15.23
CA ARG A 103 -5.82 39.96 -16.20
C ARG A 103 -5.54 39.45 -17.62
N GLU A 104 -4.77 38.38 -17.77
CA GLU A 104 -4.32 37.89 -19.09
C GLU A 104 -5.41 37.12 -19.84
N GLU A 105 -6.24 36.36 -19.11
CA GLU A 105 -7.35 35.58 -19.70
C GLU A 105 -8.70 36.32 -19.67
N GLY A 106 -8.73 37.56 -19.16
CA GLY A 106 -9.95 38.38 -19.08
C GLY A 106 -11.01 37.86 -18.12
N LEU A 107 -10.65 36.94 -17.22
CA LEU A 107 -11.59 36.26 -16.30
C LEU A 107 -12.23 37.23 -15.31
N ALA A 108 -11.46 38.21 -14.81
CA ALA A 108 -11.98 39.23 -13.90
C ALA A 108 -13.09 40.08 -14.52
N GLU A 109 -13.01 40.38 -15.83
CA GLU A 109 -14.04 41.18 -16.50
C GLU A 109 -15.37 40.44 -16.57
N ARG A 110 -15.35 39.12 -16.81
CA ARG A 110 -16.56 38.28 -16.84
C ARG A 110 -17.21 38.18 -15.46
N VAL A 111 -16.40 37.98 -14.42
CA VAL A 111 -16.89 37.94 -13.02
C VAL A 111 -17.52 39.28 -12.65
N LEU A 112 -16.83 40.39 -12.90
CA LEU A 112 -17.35 41.73 -12.60
C LEU A 112 -18.63 42.06 -13.38
N GLU A 113 -18.75 41.63 -14.63
CA GLU A 113 -19.94 41.84 -15.46
C GLU A 113 -21.15 41.05 -14.95
N GLU A 114 -20.94 39.78 -14.57
CA GLU A 114 -22.02 38.94 -14.03
C GLU A 114 -22.45 39.38 -12.63
N THR A 115 -21.52 39.84 -11.80
CA THR A 115 -21.85 40.47 -10.51
C THR A 115 -22.65 41.75 -10.71
N ALA A 116 -22.26 42.63 -11.63
CA ALA A 116 -22.99 43.88 -11.94
C ALA A 116 -24.39 43.62 -12.51
N ARG A 117 -24.54 42.59 -13.35
CA ARG A 117 -25.83 42.15 -13.89
C ARG A 117 -26.74 41.56 -12.81
N SER A 118 -26.20 40.69 -11.96
CA SER A 118 -26.94 40.09 -10.84
C SER A 118 -27.40 41.12 -9.82
N TRP A 119 -26.56 42.14 -9.56
CA TRP A 119 -26.91 43.28 -8.70
C TRP A 119 -28.12 44.05 -9.23
N LYS A 120 -28.14 44.36 -10.53
CA LYS A 120 -29.29 45.01 -11.18
C LYS A 120 -30.55 44.15 -11.15
N ASN A 121 -30.42 42.86 -11.41
CA ASN A 121 -31.57 41.95 -11.45
C ASN A 121 -32.23 41.78 -10.07
N ARG A 122 -31.49 41.97 -8.99
CA ARG A 122 -32.01 41.91 -7.61
C ARG A 122 -32.54 43.27 -7.11
N ASN A 123 -32.67 44.28 -7.98
CA ASN A 123 -33.01 45.67 -7.64
C ASN A 123 -32.07 46.31 -6.59
N GLY A 124 -30.79 45.90 -6.59
CA GLY A 124 -29.78 46.54 -5.77
C GLY A 124 -29.63 48.01 -6.15
N GLY A 125 -29.51 48.90 -5.17
CA GLY A 125 -29.45 50.35 -5.38
C GLY A 125 -28.31 50.80 -6.32
N ILE A 126 -28.29 52.10 -6.65
CA ILE A 126 -27.29 52.69 -7.56
C ILE A 126 -25.87 52.63 -6.97
N ILE A 127 -25.74 52.50 -5.64
CA ILE A 127 -24.47 52.40 -4.91
C ILE A 127 -24.25 50.95 -4.46
N VAL A 128 -23.13 50.36 -4.87
CA VAL A 128 -22.70 49.02 -4.44
C VAL A 128 -21.74 49.17 -3.26
N GLU A 129 -22.17 48.72 -2.08
CA GLU A 129 -21.39 48.75 -0.84
C GLU A 129 -20.95 47.35 -0.40
N GLY A 130 -19.71 47.23 0.13
CA GLY A 130 -19.15 45.96 0.56
C GLY A 130 -19.84 45.32 1.77
N SER A 131 -20.53 46.12 2.59
CA SER A 131 -21.28 45.67 3.77
C SER A 131 -22.71 45.20 3.45
N SER A 132 -23.13 45.27 2.18
CA SER A 132 -24.47 44.82 1.78
C SER A 132 -24.56 43.29 1.76
N LYS A 133 -25.57 42.73 2.43
CA LYS A 133 -25.84 41.28 2.41
C LYS A 133 -26.08 40.77 0.99
N GLU A 134 -26.69 41.60 0.15
CA GLU A 134 -26.98 41.30 -1.25
C GLU A 134 -25.71 41.03 -2.07
N LEU A 135 -24.62 41.77 -1.84
CA LEU A 135 -23.36 41.57 -2.56
C LEU A 135 -22.71 40.26 -2.13
N HIS A 136 -22.75 39.95 -0.83
CA HIS A 136 -22.21 38.71 -0.29
C HIS A 136 -22.98 37.49 -0.82
N ASP A 137 -24.31 37.57 -0.88
CA ASP A 137 -25.14 36.49 -1.43
C ASP A 137 -24.90 36.26 -2.93
N ILE A 138 -24.65 37.33 -3.70
CA ILE A 138 -24.28 37.22 -5.12
C ILE A 138 -22.91 36.54 -5.26
N LEU A 139 -21.92 36.93 -4.46
CA LEU A 139 -20.59 36.33 -4.49
C LEU A 139 -20.62 34.86 -4.08
N LYS A 140 -21.41 34.49 -3.06
CA LYS A 140 -21.63 33.09 -2.65
C LYS A 140 -22.31 32.26 -3.74
N THR A 141 -23.27 32.84 -4.46
CA THR A 141 -23.90 32.18 -5.62
C THR A 141 -22.90 31.99 -6.77
N LEU A 142 -22.01 32.96 -7.00
CA LEU A 142 -20.98 32.87 -8.03
C LEU A 142 -19.89 31.88 -7.66
N GLU A 143 -19.53 31.76 -6.38
CA GLU A 143 -18.56 30.77 -5.88
C GLU A 143 -18.97 29.35 -6.26
N GLY A 144 -20.24 28.98 -6.06
CA GLY A 144 -20.77 27.67 -6.47
C GLY A 144 -20.73 27.42 -7.98
N ASN A 145 -20.63 28.48 -8.79
CA ASN A 145 -20.58 28.41 -10.26
C ASN A 145 -19.16 28.60 -10.82
N MET A 146 -18.12 28.68 -9.98
CA MET A 146 -16.74 28.87 -10.42
C MET A 146 -16.00 27.54 -10.50
N SER A 147 -15.49 27.17 -11.69
CA SER A 147 -14.57 26.04 -11.83
C SER A 147 -13.36 26.43 -12.68
N GLY A 148 -12.15 26.16 -12.17
CA GLY A 148 -10.91 26.52 -12.84
C GLY A 148 -10.82 28.00 -13.24
N GLY A 149 -11.36 28.90 -12.42
CA GLY A 149 -11.30 30.37 -12.62
C GLY A 149 -12.27 30.91 -13.66
N LYS A 150 -13.11 30.04 -14.23
CA LYS A 150 -14.14 30.40 -15.20
C LYS A 150 -15.51 30.24 -14.55
N LEU A 151 -16.40 31.19 -14.86
CA LEU A 151 -17.82 31.07 -14.55
C LEU A 151 -18.43 29.97 -15.43
N VAL A 152 -18.88 28.89 -14.81
CA VAL A 152 -19.67 27.82 -15.42
C VAL A 152 -21.10 28.02 -14.95
N GLY A 153 -21.81 28.93 -15.62
CA GLY A 153 -23.24 29.19 -15.40
C GLY A 153 -24.04 28.95 -16.69
N PRO A 154 -25.37 28.82 -16.60
CA PRO A 154 -26.23 28.43 -17.72
C PRO A 154 -26.30 29.58 -18.74
N GLY A 155 -25.38 29.57 -19.70
CA GLY A 155 -25.38 30.49 -20.82
C GLY A 155 -26.55 30.22 -21.74
N ARG A 156 -27.65 30.97 -21.55
CA ARG A 156 -28.70 31.15 -22.57
C ARG A 156 -28.09 31.95 -23.73
N GLY A 157 -27.55 31.24 -24.72
CA GLY A 157 -26.99 31.84 -25.94
C GLY A 157 -26.10 30.89 -26.72
N LEU A 158 -26.69 29.93 -27.43
CA LEU A 158 -26.01 29.22 -28.53
C LEU A 158 -25.89 30.15 -29.75
N PRO A 159 -24.88 29.96 -30.60
CA PRO A 159 -25.22 29.29 -31.86
C PRO A 159 -24.33 28.07 -32.17
N ARG A 160 -25.04 26.98 -32.49
CA ARG A 160 -24.79 25.94 -33.49
C ARG A 160 -23.42 25.24 -33.51
N GLY A 161 -23.44 23.99 -33.05
CA GLY A 161 -22.48 22.95 -33.41
C GLY A 161 -22.61 21.74 -32.49
N ASP A 162 -23.29 20.69 -32.95
CA ASP A 162 -23.50 19.37 -32.34
C ASP A 162 -22.34 18.82 -31.49
N SER A 163 -22.62 18.38 -30.26
CA SER A 163 -22.62 16.95 -29.90
C SER A 163 -22.94 16.76 -28.41
N MET A 164 -24.01 16.02 -28.17
CA MET A 164 -24.47 15.46 -26.90
C MET A 164 -23.41 14.53 -26.29
N LEU A 165 -23.15 14.62 -24.97
CA LEU A 165 -22.85 13.52 -24.05
C LEU A 165 -22.59 14.02 -22.61
N ASP A 166 -23.55 13.68 -21.75
CA ASP A 166 -23.50 13.19 -20.36
C ASP A 166 -22.50 13.75 -19.33
N ALA A 167 -23.06 14.15 -18.19
CA ALA A 167 -22.38 14.60 -16.99
C ALA A 167 -22.13 13.42 -16.04
N GLN A 168 -20.89 13.27 -15.58
CA GLN A 168 -20.56 12.45 -14.41
C GLN A 168 -20.00 13.35 -13.31
N ASP A 169 -20.72 13.36 -12.18
CA ASP A 169 -20.30 13.90 -10.89
C ASP A 169 -19.14 13.10 -10.32
N GLY A 170 -18.16 13.81 -9.76
CA GLY A 170 -17.08 13.23 -8.97
C GLY A 170 -15.78 14.01 -9.11
N ASP A 171 -15.60 15.06 -8.29
CA ASP A 171 -14.28 15.41 -7.75
C ASP A 171 -14.38 16.56 -6.74
N THR A 172 -14.68 16.21 -5.49
CA THR A 172 -14.32 17.02 -4.33
C THR A 172 -13.33 16.20 -3.52
N LEU A 173 -12.05 16.56 -3.57
CA LEU A 173 -11.03 16.43 -2.50
C LEU A 173 -9.64 16.64 -3.14
N ASN A 174 -9.06 17.84 -3.01
CA ASN A 174 -7.60 18.03 -3.05
C ASN A 174 -7.16 19.41 -2.56
N THR A 175 -6.87 19.50 -1.26
CA THR A 175 -5.96 20.50 -0.67
C THR A 175 -5.55 19.95 0.71
N ARG A 176 -4.30 19.97 1.20
CA ARG A 176 -3.08 20.66 0.77
C ARG A 176 -1.90 20.07 1.57
N LEU A 177 -0.80 19.73 0.89
CA LEU A 177 0.51 19.46 1.51
C LEU A 177 1.25 20.79 1.74
N GLY A 178 1.86 20.92 2.92
CA GLY A 178 2.64 22.07 3.34
C GLY A 178 4.06 22.10 2.76
N LEU A 179 4.60 23.31 2.65
CA LEU A 179 6.02 23.59 2.53
C LEU A 179 6.38 24.66 3.57
N ARG A 180 7.39 24.35 4.38
CA ARG A 180 8.04 25.27 5.34
C ARG A 180 8.91 26.30 4.61
N PRO A 181 9.11 27.47 5.22
CA PRO A 181 10.43 28.10 5.24
C PRO A 181 10.97 28.22 6.68
N THR A 182 12.26 27.96 6.83
CA THR A 182 13.03 28.04 8.08
C THR A 182 13.69 29.41 8.28
N THR A 183 13.89 29.76 9.56
CA THR A 183 14.81 30.73 10.19
C THR A 183 14.52 32.24 10.09
N LEU A 184 14.09 32.86 11.20
CA LEU A 184 14.95 33.66 12.10
C LEU A 184 14.19 34.15 13.37
N SER A 185 14.90 34.02 14.49
CA SER A 185 14.92 34.73 15.78
C SER A 185 13.64 35.15 16.54
N ARG A 186 13.64 34.66 17.78
CA ARG A 186 12.81 34.92 18.96
C ARG A 186 13.07 36.32 19.54
N GLU A 187 12.00 37.07 19.82
CA GLU A 187 11.89 37.98 20.97
C GLU A 187 10.42 38.33 21.23
N ALA A 188 10.08 38.45 22.51
CA ALA A 188 8.73 38.45 23.06
C ALA A 188 8.18 39.86 23.26
N SER A 189 6.85 40.03 23.14
CA SER A 189 6.04 40.76 24.13
C SER A 189 4.55 40.79 23.76
N ASN A 190 3.74 40.20 24.64
CA ASN A 190 2.39 40.59 25.09
C ASN A 190 1.53 41.52 24.22
N GLY A 191 0.32 41.03 23.90
CA GLY A 191 -0.75 41.86 23.35
C GLY A 191 -2.11 41.17 23.29
N SER A 192 -2.65 40.83 24.47
CA SER A 192 -4.09 40.70 24.78
C SER A 192 -4.92 39.59 24.12
N PHE A 193 -5.38 38.68 25.00
CA PHE A 193 -6.68 38.03 24.91
C PHE A 193 -7.80 39.06 24.69
N GLY A 194 -8.74 38.74 23.81
CA GLY A 194 -9.92 39.53 23.48
C GLY A 194 -11.01 38.62 22.94
N MET A 195 -11.72 38.02 23.88
CA MET A 195 -12.76 37.01 23.79
C MET A 195 -14.00 37.48 23.00
N SER A 196 -14.53 36.59 22.14
CA SER A 196 -15.94 36.40 21.68
C SER A 196 -15.85 35.77 20.28
N GLY A 197 -16.21 34.51 20.04
CA GLY A 197 -17.38 33.79 20.52
C GLY A 197 -18.24 33.50 19.29
N LEU A 198 -18.41 32.21 18.97
CA LEU A 198 -19.19 31.60 17.88
C LEU A 198 -18.51 31.50 16.50
N GLY A 199 -18.32 30.25 16.05
CA GLY A 199 -17.78 29.90 14.73
C GLY A 199 -16.97 28.60 14.68
N GLY A 200 -16.87 27.86 15.79
CA GLY A 200 -16.27 26.51 15.82
C GLY A 200 -17.35 25.44 15.80
N GLN A 201 -18.14 25.37 14.72
CA GLN A 201 -19.18 24.34 14.58
C GLN A 201 -19.66 24.17 13.13
N GLU A 202 -18.77 24.01 12.15
CA GLU A 202 -19.19 23.71 10.76
C GLU A 202 -18.40 22.57 10.09
N GLU A 203 -17.36 21.98 10.70
CA GLU A 203 -16.73 20.73 10.21
C GLU A 203 -16.87 19.54 11.19
N ALA A 204 -17.53 19.74 12.33
CA ALA A 204 -17.80 18.66 13.30
C ALA A 204 -19.18 18.00 13.09
N ASP A 205 -20.13 18.71 12.46
CA ASP A 205 -21.54 18.28 12.41
C ASP A 205 -21.83 17.26 11.28
N ASP A 206 -21.06 17.21 10.19
CA ASP A 206 -21.27 16.20 9.12
C ASP A 206 -20.84 14.77 9.55
N ASP A 207 -19.91 14.65 10.51
CA ASP A 207 -19.46 13.37 11.05
C ASP A 207 -20.34 12.87 12.22
N GLU A 208 -21.35 13.63 12.63
CA GLU A 208 -22.29 13.27 13.71
C GLU A 208 -23.45 12.36 13.24
N GLU A 209 -23.72 12.28 11.93
CA GLU A 209 -24.88 11.53 11.42
C GLU A 209 -24.66 10.01 11.31
N THR A 210 -23.43 9.52 11.15
CA THR A 210 -23.17 8.10 10.87
C THR A 210 -22.74 7.32 12.13
N LYS A 211 -23.71 6.71 12.82
CA LYS A 211 -23.50 5.90 14.05
C LYS A 211 -22.95 4.48 13.80
N ASP A 212 -22.79 4.03 12.55
CA ASP A 212 -22.33 2.68 12.24
C ASP A 212 -20.81 2.63 12.02
N PRO A 213 -20.03 1.77 12.73
CA PRO A 213 -18.58 1.60 12.48
C PRO A 213 -18.23 1.28 11.02
N ARG A 214 -19.16 0.71 10.23
CA ARG A 214 -18.96 0.44 8.80
C ARG A 214 -18.74 1.69 7.95
N ALA A 215 -19.22 2.85 8.36
CA ALA A 215 -18.95 4.12 7.66
C ALA A 215 -17.45 4.43 7.59
N TRP A 216 -16.68 3.91 8.54
CA TRP A 216 -15.24 4.12 8.69
C TRP A 216 -14.42 2.90 8.24
N LEU A 217 -15.07 1.92 7.60
CA LEU A 217 -14.43 0.76 6.99
C LEU A 217 -14.08 1.10 5.54
N LYS A 218 -12.79 1.16 5.23
CA LYS A 218 -12.31 1.38 3.87
C LYS A 218 -11.42 0.24 3.41
N MET A 219 -11.72 -0.28 2.23
CA MET A 219 -10.90 -1.27 1.53
C MET A 219 -9.94 -0.51 0.60
N VAL A 220 -8.65 -0.83 0.68
CA VAL A 220 -7.58 -0.21 -0.10
C VAL A 220 -6.99 -1.25 -1.03
N ASP A 221 -7.23 -1.05 -2.32
CA ASP A 221 -6.69 -1.91 -3.38
C ASP A 221 -5.19 -1.68 -3.57
N ALA A 222 -4.48 -2.74 -3.95
CA ALA A 222 -3.03 -2.70 -4.16
C ALA A 222 -2.59 -1.76 -5.30
N TYR A 223 -3.49 -1.50 -6.27
CA TYR A 223 -3.23 -0.59 -7.40
C TYR A 223 -3.45 0.88 -7.04
N GLU A 224 -4.18 1.17 -5.96
CA GLU A 224 -4.50 2.53 -5.50
C GLU A 224 -3.52 3.06 -4.44
N GLN A 225 -2.73 2.16 -3.84
CA GLN A 225 -1.79 2.52 -2.79
C GLN A 225 -0.73 3.52 -3.27
N PRO A 226 -0.36 4.52 -2.43
CA PRO A 226 0.66 5.48 -2.79
C PRO A 226 2.03 4.79 -2.94
N ARG A 227 2.72 5.09 -4.04
CA ARG A 227 4.09 4.63 -4.28
C ARG A 227 5.08 5.45 -3.47
N LEU A 228 5.64 4.84 -2.44
CA LEU A 228 6.64 5.45 -1.56
C LEU A 228 8.02 4.85 -1.80
N ILE A 229 9.01 5.72 -2.02
CA ILE A 229 10.42 5.36 -2.16
C ILE A 229 11.19 5.95 -0.99
N TYR A 230 12.04 5.15 -0.35
CA TYR A 230 12.91 5.64 0.71
C TYR A 230 14.14 6.37 0.14
N ASN A 231 14.29 7.64 0.50
CA ASN A 231 15.44 8.44 0.16
C ASN A 231 16.49 8.41 1.30
N VAL A 232 17.62 7.75 1.06
CA VAL A 232 18.70 7.59 2.05
C VAL A 232 19.32 8.93 2.46
N GLY A 233 19.43 9.89 1.55
CA GLY A 233 20.04 11.20 1.83
C GLY A 233 19.17 12.05 2.77
N LYS A 234 17.86 12.07 2.51
CA LYS A 234 16.88 12.78 3.35
C LYS A 234 16.42 11.97 4.56
N LYS A 235 16.74 10.69 4.60
CA LYS A 235 16.26 9.70 5.57
C LYS A 235 14.73 9.68 5.70
N HIS A 236 14.02 9.90 4.61
CA HIS A 236 12.57 10.06 4.58
C HIS A 236 11.95 9.37 3.36
N PHE A 237 10.66 9.04 3.42
CA PHE A 237 9.93 8.51 2.27
C PHE A 237 9.42 9.65 1.41
N GLU A 238 9.57 9.50 0.11
CA GLU A 238 9.06 10.43 -0.89
C GLU A 238 8.04 9.69 -1.75
N ARG A 239 6.96 10.39 -2.12
CA ARG A 239 5.97 9.86 -3.05
C ARG A 239 6.50 10.00 -4.46
N GLU A 240 6.46 8.91 -5.20
CA GLU A 240 6.78 8.90 -6.61
C GLU A 240 5.63 9.53 -7.41
N THR A 241 5.94 10.49 -8.28
CA THR A 241 4.95 11.24 -9.07
C THR A 241 4.67 10.63 -10.43
N THR A 242 5.46 9.64 -10.86
CA THR A 242 5.25 8.95 -12.13
C THR A 242 4.05 8.03 -12.05
N GLU A 243 3.18 8.08 -13.05
CA GLU A 243 2.04 7.18 -13.14
C GLU A 243 2.51 5.71 -13.27
N PRO A 244 1.87 4.78 -12.54
CA PRO A 244 2.26 3.39 -12.58
C PRO A 244 1.86 2.71 -13.90
N SER A 245 2.79 1.96 -14.47
CA SER A 245 2.56 1.16 -15.68
C SER A 245 2.65 -0.33 -15.38
N LEU A 246 1.89 -1.15 -16.11
CA LEU A 246 2.06 -2.62 -16.10
C LEU A 246 3.34 -3.06 -16.81
N PHE A 247 3.85 -2.25 -17.74
CA PHE A 247 5.08 -2.49 -18.50
C PHE A 247 6.08 -1.34 -18.29
N PRO A 248 6.65 -1.22 -17.07
CA PRO A 248 7.59 -0.16 -16.77
C PRO A 248 8.98 -0.41 -17.39
N PRO A 249 9.81 0.63 -17.53
CA PRO A 249 11.18 0.48 -18.02
C PRO A 249 12.03 -0.36 -17.07
N ALA A 250 13.11 -0.97 -17.59
CA ALA A 250 13.99 -1.86 -16.82
C ALA A 250 14.63 -1.18 -15.60
N SER A 251 14.77 0.15 -15.60
CA SER A 251 15.24 0.92 -14.44
C SER A 251 14.36 0.70 -13.21
N HIS A 252 13.04 0.63 -13.37
CA HIS A 252 12.11 0.46 -12.25
C HIS A 252 12.31 -0.90 -11.55
N LYS A 253 12.66 -1.95 -12.31
CA LYS A 253 13.03 -3.25 -11.73
C LYS A 253 14.17 -3.11 -10.72
N THR A 254 15.22 -2.36 -11.08
CA THR A 254 16.37 -2.13 -10.18
C THR A 254 15.97 -1.28 -8.97
N THR A 255 15.10 -0.29 -9.16
CA THR A 255 14.56 0.55 -8.09
C THR A 255 13.80 -0.26 -7.05
N VAL A 256 13.02 -1.28 -7.45
CA VAL A 256 12.29 -2.15 -6.51
C VAL A 256 13.24 -2.86 -5.54
N PHE A 257 14.28 -3.51 -6.05
CA PHE A 257 15.27 -4.20 -5.20
C PHE A 257 16.07 -3.23 -4.33
N ARG A 258 16.46 -2.08 -4.90
CA ARG A 258 17.16 -1.02 -4.18
C ARG A 258 16.30 -0.45 -3.05
N ASN A 259 15.01 -0.17 -3.29
CA ASN A 259 14.08 0.32 -2.29
C ASN A 259 13.89 -0.70 -1.16
N ARG A 260 13.72 -1.98 -1.50
CA ARG A 260 13.60 -3.06 -0.51
C ARG A 260 14.85 -3.15 0.40
N TYR A 261 16.04 -3.06 -0.19
CA TYR A 261 17.29 -3.01 0.58
C TYR A 261 17.34 -1.77 1.48
N HIS A 262 17.00 -0.59 0.97
CA HIS A 262 17.04 0.66 1.72
C HIS A 262 16.08 0.70 2.90
N VAL A 263 14.86 0.19 2.75
CA VAL A 263 13.87 0.11 3.84
C VAL A 263 14.39 -0.79 4.96
N ILE A 264 14.91 -1.97 4.64
CA ILE A 264 15.47 -2.89 5.65
C ILE A 264 16.73 -2.31 6.29
N HIS A 265 17.61 -1.70 5.50
CA HIS A 265 18.84 -1.08 6.00
C HIS A 265 18.53 0.09 6.94
N GLN A 266 17.57 0.95 6.60
CA GLN A 266 17.10 2.02 7.50
C GLN A 266 16.52 1.45 8.80
N ARG A 267 15.73 0.38 8.71
CA ARG A 267 15.12 -0.27 9.87
C ARG A 267 16.18 -0.81 10.83
N LEU A 268 17.23 -1.42 10.28
CA LEU A 268 18.38 -1.90 11.06
C LEU A 268 19.13 -0.77 11.74
N LEU A 269 19.41 0.34 11.05
CA LEU A 269 20.11 1.49 11.63
C LEU A 269 19.33 2.19 12.75
N ARG A 270 18.00 1.99 12.82
CA ARG A 270 17.16 2.47 13.92
C ARG A 270 17.14 1.53 15.13
N ASN A 271 17.55 0.27 14.96
CA ASN A 271 17.64 -0.67 16.07
C ASN A 271 18.84 -0.32 16.96
N GLU A 272 18.62 -0.33 18.28
CA GLU A 272 19.63 -0.03 19.31
C GLU A 272 20.92 -0.86 19.15
N ALA A 273 20.81 -2.12 18.71
CA ALA A 273 21.97 -3.00 18.50
C ALA A 273 22.97 -2.47 17.45
N PHE A 274 22.51 -1.67 16.49
CA PHE A 274 23.31 -1.08 15.42
C PHE A 274 23.60 0.41 15.65
N GLN A 275 23.04 1.01 16.70
CA GLN A 275 23.33 2.39 17.08
C GLN A 275 24.66 2.43 17.85
N THR A 276 25.67 3.08 17.28
CA THR A 276 26.89 3.41 18.01
C THR A 276 26.57 4.49 19.04
N SER A 277 26.56 4.16 20.33
CA SER A 277 26.38 5.14 21.40
C SER A 277 27.44 6.23 21.34
N SER A 278 27.06 7.42 20.84
CA SER A 278 27.94 8.59 20.68
C SER A 278 28.58 9.06 22.01
N VAL A 279 27.91 8.77 23.14
CA VAL A 279 28.37 9.11 24.49
C VAL A 279 29.45 8.18 25.05
N SER A 280 29.63 6.98 24.50
CA SER A 280 30.63 6.01 24.97
C SER A 280 32.02 6.25 24.35
N SER A 281 32.10 7.02 23.26
CA SER A 281 33.36 7.29 22.55
C SER A 281 34.26 8.31 23.24
N SER A 282 33.73 9.15 24.14
CA SER A 282 34.47 10.28 24.75
C SER A 282 35.09 9.97 26.12
N ARG A 283 34.82 8.80 26.72
CA ARG A 283 35.34 8.41 28.06
C ARG A 283 36.16 7.11 28.06
N LYS A 284 36.98 6.86 27.04
CA LYS A 284 37.99 5.78 27.11
C LYS A 284 39.13 6.19 28.07
N ARG A 285 38.98 5.89 29.37
CA ARG A 285 40.11 5.65 30.27
C ARG A 285 40.60 4.19 30.08
N PRO A 286 41.92 3.91 30.09
CA PRO A 286 42.47 2.66 29.56
C PRO A 286 42.45 1.47 30.54
N LEU A 287 41.62 1.48 31.60
CA LEU A 287 41.68 0.49 32.66
C LEU A 287 40.28 0.07 33.12
N GLN A 288 39.67 -0.88 32.40
CA GLN A 288 38.84 -1.96 32.95
C GLN A 288 38.29 -2.84 31.81
N ARG A 289 38.87 -4.04 31.66
CA ARG A 289 38.26 -5.15 30.90
C ARG A 289 37.15 -5.75 31.76
N SER A 290 35.91 -5.29 31.57
CA SER A 290 34.69 -5.95 32.06
C SER A 290 33.96 -6.60 30.89
N LEU A 291 33.51 -7.85 31.08
CA LEU A 291 33.00 -8.79 30.09
C LEU A 291 31.54 -8.52 29.65
N SER A 292 31.21 -7.27 29.34
CA SER A 292 29.94 -6.91 28.66
C SER A 292 30.14 -5.65 27.81
N ASN A 293 31.12 -5.70 26.90
CA ASN A 293 31.21 -4.70 25.85
C ASN A 293 30.03 -4.90 24.89
N GLN A 294 28.98 -4.10 25.04
CA GLN A 294 28.02 -3.83 23.95
C GLN A 294 28.80 -3.14 22.81
N GLN A 295 29.51 -3.94 22.00
CA GLN A 295 30.05 -3.48 20.74
C GLN A 295 28.85 -3.38 19.80
N SER A 296 28.48 -2.14 19.43
CA SER A 296 27.47 -1.90 18.40
C SER A 296 27.84 -2.68 17.14
N LEU A 297 26.92 -3.49 16.64
CA LEU A 297 27.12 -4.28 15.42
C LEU A 297 27.32 -3.31 14.26
N LYS A 298 28.40 -3.50 13.48
CA LYS A 298 28.72 -2.63 12.34
C LYS A 298 28.58 -3.39 11.03
N ILE A 299 27.67 -2.92 10.20
CA ILE A 299 27.46 -3.44 8.85
C ILE A 299 28.63 -2.96 7.95
N THR A 300 29.26 -3.89 7.25
CA THR A 300 30.33 -3.61 6.28
C THR A 300 29.81 -3.86 4.87
N PRO A 301 29.93 -2.90 3.93
CA PRO A 301 29.57 -3.14 2.52
C PRO A 301 30.58 -4.09 1.87
N ILE A 302 30.14 -4.88 0.90
CA ILE A 302 30.94 -5.93 0.26
C ILE A 302 32.19 -5.34 -0.42
N ALA A 303 32.10 -4.17 -1.03
CA ALA A 303 33.27 -3.50 -1.64
C ALA A 303 34.41 -3.21 -0.65
N ASN A 304 34.13 -3.08 0.65
CA ASN A 304 35.15 -2.82 1.67
C ASN A 304 35.86 -4.09 2.18
N MET A 305 35.48 -5.27 1.68
CA MET A 305 36.08 -6.56 2.04
C MET A 305 37.37 -6.83 1.27
N LEU A 306 37.53 -6.21 0.09
CA LEU A 306 38.71 -6.40 -0.74
C LEU A 306 39.97 -5.93 0.01
N GLY A 307 40.96 -6.82 0.11
CA GLY A 307 42.21 -6.57 0.84
C GLY A 307 42.14 -6.75 2.36
N ARG A 308 40.99 -7.20 2.91
CA ARG A 308 40.82 -7.50 4.34
C ARG A 308 40.54 -8.98 4.55
N HIS A 309 41.54 -9.82 4.30
CA HIS A 309 41.45 -11.26 4.52
C HIS A 309 41.52 -11.60 6.02
N GLY A 310 40.75 -12.60 6.44
CA GLY A 310 40.84 -13.15 7.80
C GLY A 310 40.18 -12.33 8.92
N SER A 311 39.57 -11.18 8.63
CA SER A 311 38.82 -10.40 9.63
C SER A 311 37.33 -10.74 9.63
N ASN A 312 36.72 -10.71 10.82
CA ASN A 312 35.28 -10.91 11.00
C ASN A 312 34.51 -9.66 10.52
N HIS A 313 33.50 -9.87 9.69
CA HIS A 313 32.64 -8.82 9.17
C HIS A 313 31.18 -9.26 9.17
N MET A 314 30.30 -8.30 9.47
CA MET A 314 28.86 -8.47 9.33
C MET A 314 28.38 -7.86 8.02
N LEU A 315 27.78 -8.68 7.16
CA LEU A 315 27.25 -8.30 5.86
C LEU A 315 25.73 -8.24 5.91
N LEU A 316 25.15 -7.21 5.28
CA LEU A 316 23.74 -7.13 4.95
C LEU A 316 23.60 -7.27 3.44
N GLY A 317 22.83 -8.25 2.98
CA GLY A 317 22.66 -8.44 1.54
C GLY A 317 21.53 -9.40 1.20
N GLN A 318 21.17 -9.41 -0.07
CA GLN A 318 20.20 -10.34 -0.64
C GLN A 318 20.88 -11.66 -0.98
N LEU A 319 20.26 -12.79 -0.61
CA LEU A 319 20.68 -14.11 -1.06
C LEU A 319 20.36 -14.29 -2.55
N VAL A 320 21.37 -14.64 -3.33
CA VAL A 320 21.28 -14.87 -4.77
C VAL A 320 21.87 -16.26 -5.08
N THR A 321 21.36 -16.91 -6.12
CA THR A 321 21.97 -18.14 -6.65
C THR A 321 22.79 -17.76 -7.87
N LEU A 322 24.07 -18.10 -7.88
CA LEU A 322 24.96 -17.92 -9.01
C LEU A 322 24.59 -18.87 -10.16
N PRO A 323 25.00 -18.59 -11.41
CA PRO A 323 24.79 -19.51 -12.53
C PRO A 323 25.42 -20.90 -12.32
N THR A 324 26.44 -21.01 -11.47
CA THR A 324 27.09 -22.28 -11.08
C THR A 324 26.21 -23.13 -10.16
N GLY A 325 25.14 -22.56 -9.59
CA GLY A 325 24.29 -23.20 -8.59
C GLY A 325 24.66 -22.83 -7.15
N ASP A 326 25.81 -22.20 -6.93
CA ASP A 326 26.27 -21.79 -5.60
C ASP A 326 25.46 -20.60 -5.05
N ILE A 327 25.44 -20.48 -3.73
CA ILE A 327 24.79 -19.37 -3.04
C ILE A 327 25.78 -18.21 -2.94
N ALA A 328 25.29 -17.01 -3.19
CA ALA A 328 26.03 -15.77 -3.04
C ALA A 328 25.19 -14.75 -2.27
N ILE A 329 25.86 -13.75 -1.71
CA ILE A 329 25.23 -12.58 -1.09
C ILE A 329 25.54 -11.35 -1.93
N SER A 330 24.50 -10.56 -2.22
CA SER A 330 24.60 -9.33 -3.02
C SER A 330 24.11 -8.13 -2.23
N ASP A 331 24.91 -7.07 -2.20
CA ASP A 331 24.50 -5.76 -1.67
C ASP A 331 24.40 -4.74 -2.83
N LEU A 332 24.40 -3.45 -2.50
CA LEU A 332 24.38 -2.38 -3.51
C LEU A 332 25.74 -2.14 -4.19
N THR A 333 26.82 -2.70 -3.64
CA THR A 333 28.21 -2.46 -4.05
C THR A 333 28.80 -3.62 -4.85
N GLY A 334 28.37 -4.85 -4.61
CA GLY A 334 28.82 -6.03 -5.34
C GLY A 334 28.18 -7.33 -4.86
N THR A 335 28.67 -8.45 -5.40
CA THR A 335 28.23 -9.80 -5.03
C THR A 335 29.43 -10.65 -4.64
N ILE A 336 29.32 -11.48 -3.61
CA ILE A 336 30.37 -12.39 -3.16
C ILE A 336 29.81 -13.81 -2.95
N ALA A 337 30.59 -14.84 -3.29
CA ALA A 337 30.24 -16.23 -3.05
C ALA A 337 30.17 -16.52 -1.55
N LEU A 338 29.15 -17.27 -1.11
CA LEU A 338 28.83 -17.48 0.28
C LEU A 338 28.87 -18.98 0.62
N ASP A 339 29.76 -19.36 1.54
CA ASP A 339 29.78 -20.71 2.11
C ASP A 339 29.02 -20.73 3.45
N LEU A 340 27.93 -21.50 3.50
CA LEU A 340 27.07 -21.68 4.68
C LEU A 340 27.22 -23.06 5.33
N ARG A 341 28.20 -23.88 4.93
CA ARG A 341 28.37 -25.24 5.47
C ARG A 341 28.53 -25.28 7.00
N GLN A 342 29.13 -24.25 7.57
CA GLN A 342 29.36 -24.10 9.02
C GLN A 342 28.38 -23.14 9.68
N ALA A 343 27.46 -22.54 8.93
CA ALA A 343 26.60 -21.48 9.43
C ALA A 343 25.49 -22.00 10.35
N VAL A 344 25.28 -21.31 11.47
CA VAL A 344 24.16 -21.53 12.40
C VAL A 344 23.16 -20.39 12.28
N ALA A 345 21.88 -20.72 12.25
CA ALA A 345 20.80 -19.72 12.26
C ALA A 345 20.62 -19.13 13.65
N ILE A 346 20.58 -17.80 13.77
CA ILE A 346 20.25 -17.11 15.03
C ILE A 346 18.88 -16.45 14.90
N PRO A 347 17.92 -16.73 15.80
CA PRO A 347 17.79 -17.88 16.71
C PRO A 347 17.64 -19.23 15.99
N GLU A 348 18.04 -20.32 16.64
CA GLU A 348 18.05 -21.68 16.06
C GLU A 348 16.68 -22.08 15.49
N ASP A 349 16.69 -22.58 14.25
CA ASP A 349 15.53 -23.07 13.48
C ASP A 349 14.28 -22.15 13.45
N SER A 350 14.48 -20.85 13.72
CA SER A 350 13.36 -19.92 13.88
C SER A 350 12.84 -19.32 12.57
N ALA A 351 13.55 -19.50 11.45
CA ALA A 351 13.21 -18.88 10.17
C ALA A 351 13.62 -19.75 8.96
N TRP A 352 12.96 -19.54 7.82
CA TRP A 352 13.43 -20.07 6.53
C TRP A 352 14.29 -19.04 5.81
N PHE A 353 15.34 -19.50 5.14
CA PHE A 353 16.21 -18.68 4.31
C PHE A 353 16.07 -19.10 2.87
N CYS A 354 15.63 -18.20 1.99
CA CYS A 354 15.42 -18.47 0.58
C CYS A 354 16.18 -17.45 -0.29
N PRO A 355 16.63 -17.84 -1.50
CA PRO A 355 17.12 -16.88 -2.47
C PRO A 355 16.07 -15.80 -2.76
N GLY A 356 16.49 -14.54 -2.72
CA GLY A 356 15.63 -13.35 -2.82
C GLY A 356 15.34 -12.67 -1.47
N MET A 357 15.66 -13.31 -0.34
CA MET A 357 15.58 -12.72 1.00
C MET A 357 16.79 -11.84 1.31
N ILE A 358 16.59 -10.79 2.11
CA ILE A 358 17.68 -9.98 2.66
C ILE A 358 18.03 -10.52 4.03
N VAL A 359 19.30 -10.83 4.25
CA VAL A 359 19.82 -11.51 5.44
C VAL A 359 21.01 -10.78 6.01
N LEU A 360 21.26 -11.01 7.28
CA LEU A 360 22.49 -10.65 7.97
C LEU A 360 23.36 -11.90 8.07
N VAL A 361 24.60 -11.80 7.62
CA VAL A 361 25.59 -12.87 7.74
C VAL A 361 26.82 -12.33 8.46
N ASP A 362 27.23 -13.02 9.52
CA ASP A 362 28.50 -12.77 10.20
C ASP A 362 29.48 -13.88 9.83
N GLY A 363 30.70 -13.49 9.47
CA GLY A 363 31.65 -14.41 8.86
C GLY A 363 33.00 -13.79 8.56
N VAL A 364 33.86 -14.58 7.94
CA VAL A 364 35.21 -14.19 7.54
C VAL A 364 35.33 -14.26 6.03
N TYR A 365 36.03 -13.28 5.47
CA TYR A 365 36.42 -13.29 4.07
C TYR A 365 37.72 -14.06 3.87
N GLU A 366 37.67 -15.05 2.98
CA GLU A 366 38.81 -15.84 2.55
C GLU A 366 39.07 -15.58 1.07
N GLU A 367 40.28 -15.14 0.76
CA GLU A 367 40.71 -14.92 -0.61
C GLU A 367 41.14 -16.27 -1.22
N GLU A 368 40.49 -16.69 -2.30
CA GLU A 368 40.92 -17.88 -3.05
C GLU A 368 42.06 -17.50 -3.99
N GLU A 369 43.19 -18.21 -3.88
CA GLU A 369 44.38 -18.02 -4.71
C GLU A 369 44.24 -18.56 -6.15
N GLU A 370 43.04 -18.97 -6.61
CA GLU A 370 42.83 -19.38 -8.01
C GLU A 370 42.93 -18.19 -8.97
N SER A 371 44.18 -17.90 -9.27
CA SER A 371 44.67 -16.97 -10.27
C SER A 371 44.78 -17.69 -11.60
N VAL A 372 43.66 -17.79 -12.32
CA VAL A 372 43.69 -17.77 -13.79
C VAL A 372 42.64 -16.80 -14.30
N GLY A 373 43.05 -15.53 -14.40
CA GLY A 373 42.50 -14.61 -15.38
C GLY A 373 41.26 -13.83 -14.97
N LYS A 374 41.45 -12.80 -14.14
CA LYS A 374 41.22 -11.37 -14.48
C LYS A 374 40.79 -10.59 -13.24
N GLY A 375 41.62 -9.63 -12.84
CA GLY A 375 41.12 -8.46 -12.10
C GLY A 375 39.97 -7.82 -12.88
N LEU A 376 38.89 -7.44 -12.20
CA LEU A 376 37.75 -6.64 -12.69
C LEU A 376 37.28 -6.93 -14.14
N SER A 377 37.46 -8.14 -14.67
CA SER A 377 36.93 -8.45 -15.99
C SER A 377 35.46 -8.76 -15.85
N GLY A 378 34.64 -7.95 -16.50
CA GLY A 378 33.19 -8.10 -16.56
C GLY A 378 32.72 -9.34 -17.32
N SER A 379 33.06 -10.53 -16.83
CA SER A 379 32.57 -11.81 -17.34
C SER A 379 31.65 -12.57 -16.37
N SER A 380 31.28 -12.01 -15.22
CA SER A 380 30.25 -12.58 -14.33
C SER A 380 29.13 -11.58 -14.02
N GLY A 381 28.33 -11.24 -15.04
CA GLY A 381 27.05 -10.55 -14.88
C GLY A 381 27.14 -9.10 -14.39
N VAL A 382 25.97 -8.45 -14.36
CA VAL A 382 25.83 -7.04 -13.96
C VAL A 382 26.06 -6.94 -12.45
N GLY A 383 27.22 -6.45 -12.02
CA GLY A 383 27.55 -6.20 -10.61
C GLY A 383 28.96 -6.62 -10.18
N GLY A 384 29.65 -7.44 -10.96
CA GLY A 384 30.99 -7.94 -10.64
C GLY A 384 30.97 -8.87 -9.41
N THR A 385 31.22 -10.15 -9.62
CA THR A 385 31.45 -11.06 -8.50
C THR A 385 32.84 -10.77 -7.93
N LEU A 386 32.93 -10.43 -6.64
CA LEU A 386 34.20 -10.30 -5.95
C LEU A 386 34.87 -11.68 -5.91
N GLY A 387 36.16 -11.76 -6.24
CA GLY A 387 36.94 -12.98 -6.07
C GLY A 387 37.02 -13.38 -4.59
N GLY A 388 37.22 -14.67 -4.31
CA GLY A 388 37.22 -15.21 -2.95
C GLY A 388 35.84 -15.68 -2.48
N ARG A 389 35.83 -16.26 -1.27
CA ARG A 389 34.65 -16.85 -0.62
C ARG A 389 34.42 -16.21 0.74
N PHE A 390 33.16 -15.96 1.07
CA PHE A 390 32.77 -15.51 2.41
C PHE A 390 32.27 -16.71 3.21
N GLN A 391 32.99 -17.08 4.25
CA GLN A 391 32.60 -18.16 5.15
C GLN A 391 31.67 -17.61 6.24
N GLY A 392 30.39 -17.94 6.17
CA GLY A 392 29.39 -17.54 7.16
C GLY A 392 29.40 -18.46 8.38
N PHE A 393 29.53 -17.87 9.57
CA PHE A 393 29.36 -18.58 10.84
C PHE A 393 27.94 -18.43 11.38
N PHE A 394 27.34 -17.26 11.20
CA PHE A 394 25.99 -16.98 11.66
C PHE A 394 25.17 -16.34 10.56
N ILE A 395 23.92 -16.80 10.43
CA ILE A 395 22.94 -16.21 9.52
C ILE A 395 21.67 -15.86 10.30
N GLY A 396 21.17 -14.64 10.08
CA GLY A 396 19.98 -14.12 10.74
C GLY A 396 19.12 -13.33 9.78
N GLN A 397 17.82 -13.27 10.06
CA GLN A 397 16.95 -12.31 9.39
C GLN A 397 17.08 -10.95 10.06
N PRO A 398 16.94 -9.85 9.30
CA PRO A 398 16.94 -8.52 9.88
C PRO A 398 15.71 -8.39 10.80
N PRO A 399 15.85 -7.99 12.07
CA PRO A 399 14.73 -7.86 12.99
C PRO A 399 13.67 -6.89 12.45
N CYS A 400 12.40 -7.22 12.64
CA CYS A 400 11.29 -6.30 12.34
C CYS A 400 11.16 -5.17 13.37
N GLU A 401 10.58 -4.05 12.95
CA GLU A 401 10.35 -2.86 13.77
C GLU A 401 8.88 -2.77 14.14
N LYS A 402 8.56 -2.64 15.43
CA LYS A 402 7.19 -2.50 15.93
C LYS A 402 6.46 -1.34 15.23
N ARG A 403 5.17 -1.50 14.92
CA ARG A 403 4.32 -0.45 14.30
C ARG A 403 4.39 0.88 15.05
N LYS A 404 4.27 0.84 16.39
CA LYS A 404 4.31 2.03 17.27
C LYS A 404 5.65 2.79 17.15
N ALA A 405 6.77 2.07 17.10
CA ALA A 405 8.10 2.67 16.92
C ALA A 405 8.28 3.27 15.51
N THR A 406 7.72 2.61 14.49
CA THR A 406 7.75 3.12 13.12
C THR A 406 6.97 4.42 13.00
N LEU A 407 5.77 4.50 13.56
CA LEU A 407 4.91 5.69 13.53
C LEU A 407 5.36 6.76 14.53
N GLY A 408 6.23 6.42 15.49
CA GLY A 408 6.72 7.35 16.51
C GLY A 408 5.66 7.68 17.57
N ILE A 409 4.84 6.69 17.94
CA ILE A 409 3.82 6.77 18.99
C ILE A 409 4.45 6.19 20.27
N SER A 410 5.31 6.96 20.94
CA SER A 410 5.91 6.56 22.22
C SER A 410 5.07 7.13 23.36
N GLY A 411 4.26 6.29 24.00
CA GLY A 411 3.48 6.62 25.20
C GLY A 411 2.17 5.83 25.29
N PRO A 412 1.74 5.38 26.49
CA PRO A 412 0.49 4.64 26.67
C PRO A 412 -0.77 5.46 26.34
N ASP A 413 -0.70 6.80 26.41
CA ASP A 413 -1.86 7.69 26.22
C ASP A 413 -1.72 8.69 25.05
N GLY A 414 -0.75 8.55 24.15
CA GLY A 414 -0.53 9.57 23.11
C GLY A 414 -0.35 10.99 23.68
N GLY A 415 0.16 11.07 24.92
CA GLY A 415 0.40 12.31 25.64
C GLY A 415 1.36 13.23 24.90
N GLN A 416 1.19 14.54 25.12
CA GLN A 416 1.92 15.64 24.48
C GLN A 416 3.45 15.66 24.71
N ASP A 417 4.01 14.68 25.41
CA ASP A 417 5.46 14.48 25.51
C ASP A 417 6.01 13.86 24.22
N ASN A 418 5.94 14.69 23.17
CA ASN A 418 6.66 14.55 21.92
C ASN A 418 8.16 14.60 22.20
N THR A 419 8.72 13.51 22.71
CA THR A 419 10.13 13.25 22.44
C THR A 419 10.31 13.27 20.93
N ILE A 420 11.30 14.04 20.48
CA ILE A 420 11.71 14.20 19.08
C ILE A 420 12.33 12.86 18.62
N GLY A 421 11.55 11.78 18.67
CA GLY A 421 11.93 10.43 18.30
C GLY A 421 11.56 10.20 16.84
N GLY A 422 12.56 9.92 16.00
CA GLY A 422 12.49 9.85 14.54
C GLY A 422 11.61 8.75 13.94
N GLY A 423 10.28 8.81 14.17
CA GLY A 423 9.25 8.01 13.50
C GLY A 423 8.60 8.73 12.30
N PHE A 424 7.91 7.95 11.46
CA PHE A 424 7.28 8.37 10.21
C PHE A 424 5.78 8.67 10.33
N GLY A 425 5.29 9.10 11.50
CA GLY A 425 3.86 9.30 11.74
C GLY A 425 3.17 10.39 10.91
N TRP A 426 3.91 11.25 10.20
CA TRP A 426 3.36 12.23 9.26
C TRP A 426 3.19 11.69 7.84
N ILE A 427 3.79 10.53 7.54
CA ILE A 427 3.70 9.91 6.23
C ILE A 427 2.39 9.15 6.15
N ASP A 428 1.66 9.36 5.06
CA ASP A 428 0.51 8.56 4.71
C ASP A 428 0.95 7.38 3.84
N PHE A 429 0.99 6.19 4.44
CA PHE A 429 1.39 4.96 3.77
C PHE A 429 0.26 4.35 2.93
N LEU A 430 -0.99 4.74 3.14
CA LEU A 430 -2.17 4.09 2.55
C LEU A 430 -3.03 5.01 1.69
N GLY A 431 -2.85 6.33 1.77
CA GLY A 431 -3.69 7.32 1.09
C GLY A 431 -4.99 7.62 1.84
N ILE A 432 -5.06 7.34 3.15
CA ILE A 432 -6.26 7.52 3.99
C ILE A 432 -6.04 8.55 5.12
N GLY A 433 -4.89 9.23 5.11
CA GLY A 433 -4.46 10.13 6.18
C GLY A 433 -3.35 9.52 7.04
N SER A 434 -2.45 10.38 7.51
CA SER A 434 -1.34 9.98 8.38
C SER A 434 -1.77 9.89 9.85
N GLU A 435 -1.06 9.06 10.62
CA GLU A 435 -1.41 8.83 12.03
C GLU A 435 -1.36 10.11 12.87
N ARG A 436 -0.38 10.98 12.63
CA ARG A 436 -0.28 12.25 13.38
C ARG A 436 -1.35 13.27 12.99
N ALA A 437 -1.89 13.19 11.77
CA ALA A 437 -2.91 14.11 11.31
C ALA A 437 -4.32 13.68 11.75
N VAL A 438 -4.66 12.40 11.58
CA VAL A 438 -6.03 11.90 11.69
C VAL A 438 -6.22 10.89 12.83
N GLY A 439 -5.14 10.28 13.33
CA GLY A 439 -5.19 9.19 14.32
C GLY A 439 -5.86 9.55 15.65
N ALA A 440 -5.62 10.75 16.19
CA ALA A 440 -6.25 11.18 17.44
C ALA A 440 -7.78 11.34 17.30
N LYS A 441 -8.25 11.86 16.16
CA LYS A 441 -9.70 11.96 15.85
C LYS A 441 -10.30 10.57 15.73
N MET A 442 -9.63 9.68 15.00
CA MET A 442 -10.09 8.31 14.76
C MET A 442 -10.13 7.47 16.04
N ARG A 443 -9.16 7.60 16.94
CA ARG A 443 -9.19 6.90 18.24
C ARG A 443 -10.38 7.34 19.12
N ARG A 444 -10.72 8.63 19.10
CA ARG A 444 -11.92 9.12 19.81
C ARG A 444 -13.21 8.55 19.20
N LEU A 445 -13.29 8.50 17.87
CA LEU A 445 -14.42 7.90 17.15
C LEU A 445 -14.54 6.40 17.44
N GLU A 446 -13.41 5.70 17.45
CA GLU A 446 -13.32 4.28 17.80
C GLU A 446 -13.87 4.02 19.21
N HIS A 447 -13.39 4.75 20.23
CA HIS A 447 -13.90 4.62 21.60
C HIS A 447 -15.38 4.95 21.74
N ARG A 448 -15.91 5.84 20.89
CA ARG A 448 -17.32 6.24 20.88
C ARG A 448 -18.23 5.20 20.21
N LEU A 449 -17.77 4.59 19.11
CA LEU A 449 -18.57 3.70 18.26
C LEU A 449 -18.38 2.22 18.61
N LEU A 450 -17.21 1.86 19.14
CA LEU A 450 -16.88 0.53 19.64
C LEU A 450 -16.77 0.59 21.16
N HIS A 451 -17.91 0.58 21.86
CA HIS A 451 -17.90 0.35 23.30
C HIS A 451 -17.39 -1.08 23.57
N PRO A 452 -16.48 -1.27 24.56
CA PRO A 452 -16.11 -2.62 24.98
C PRO A 452 -17.39 -3.33 25.46
N PRO A 453 -17.74 -4.48 24.87
CA PRO A 453 -18.94 -5.19 25.29
C PRO A 453 -18.79 -5.64 26.77
N PRO A 454 -19.90 -5.71 27.54
CA PRO A 454 -19.90 -6.45 28.81
C PRO A 454 -19.45 -7.90 28.56
N GLU A 455 -18.78 -8.51 29.54
CA GLU A 455 -17.86 -9.67 29.36
C GLU A 455 -18.45 -10.95 28.71
N ASP A 456 -19.76 -11.02 28.41
CA ASP A 456 -20.43 -12.21 27.87
C ASP A 456 -21.08 -12.05 26.48
N GLU A 457 -21.11 -10.84 25.88
CA GLU A 457 -21.68 -10.65 24.53
C GLU A 457 -20.62 -10.36 23.47
N PRO A 458 -20.70 -11.00 22.29
CA PRO A 458 -19.70 -10.81 21.27
C PRO A 458 -19.93 -9.43 20.60
N GLY A 459 -18.93 -8.56 20.65
CA GLY A 459 -19.04 -7.17 20.18
C GLY A 459 -19.13 -7.04 18.66
N ARG A 460 -19.75 -5.97 18.15
CA ARG A 460 -19.91 -5.71 16.70
C ARG A 460 -18.58 -5.63 15.93
N ASN A 461 -17.45 -5.37 16.61
CA ASN A 461 -16.09 -5.21 16.07
C ASN A 461 -15.42 -6.52 15.55
N ARG A 462 -16.20 -7.50 15.09
CA ARG A 462 -15.67 -8.76 14.56
C ARG A 462 -15.54 -8.73 13.04
N VAL A 463 -14.46 -9.32 12.54
CA VAL A 463 -14.22 -9.62 11.13
C VAL A 463 -14.11 -11.13 10.99
N VAL A 464 -14.98 -11.73 10.18
CA VAL A 464 -15.00 -13.17 9.94
C VAL A 464 -14.21 -13.46 8.68
N ILE A 465 -13.17 -14.31 8.77
CA ILE A 465 -12.26 -14.60 7.67
C ILE A 465 -12.37 -16.07 7.30
N LEU A 466 -12.81 -16.30 6.06
CA LEU A 466 -12.94 -17.62 5.45
C LEU A 466 -11.82 -17.82 4.41
N GLY A 467 -11.06 -18.89 4.57
CA GLY A 467 -9.94 -19.23 3.72
C GLY A 467 -10.28 -20.25 2.65
N GLU A 468 -9.99 -19.97 1.38
CA GLU A 468 -10.17 -20.90 0.26
C GLU A 468 -11.57 -21.52 0.17
N VAL A 469 -12.54 -20.69 -0.23
CA VAL A 469 -13.95 -21.10 -0.40
C VAL A 469 -14.17 -21.73 -1.78
N ASN A 470 -13.93 -23.04 -1.93
CA ASN A 470 -14.10 -23.75 -3.19
C ASN A 470 -15.58 -23.94 -3.57
N LEU A 471 -16.13 -23.06 -4.42
CA LEU A 471 -17.53 -23.03 -4.85
C LEU A 471 -17.93 -24.19 -5.77
N ASP A 472 -16.97 -24.85 -6.40
CA ASP A 472 -17.18 -26.06 -7.21
C ASP A 472 -17.60 -27.27 -6.35
N GLN A 473 -17.27 -27.25 -5.06
CA GLN A 473 -17.68 -28.30 -4.13
C GLN A 473 -19.00 -27.91 -3.43
N PRO A 474 -20.09 -28.69 -3.58
CA PRO A 474 -21.36 -28.40 -2.91
C PRO A 474 -21.24 -28.40 -1.38
N ARG A 475 -20.26 -29.15 -0.84
CA ARG A 475 -19.95 -29.16 0.60
C ARG A 475 -19.45 -27.81 1.11
N ALA A 476 -18.70 -27.05 0.32
CA ALA A 476 -18.24 -25.73 0.75
C ALA A 476 -19.41 -24.75 0.88
N LEU A 477 -20.39 -24.82 -0.03
CA LEU A 477 -21.62 -24.04 0.07
C LEU A 477 -22.47 -24.46 1.27
N GLN A 478 -22.53 -25.76 1.61
CA GLN A 478 -23.19 -26.24 2.83
C GLN A 478 -22.50 -25.71 4.10
N ALA A 479 -21.16 -25.77 4.15
CA ALA A 479 -20.38 -25.19 5.23
C ALA A 479 -20.65 -23.69 5.38
N LEU A 480 -20.64 -22.96 4.26
CA LEU A 480 -20.92 -21.52 4.24
C LEU A 480 -22.33 -21.21 4.74
N ARG A 481 -23.35 -21.94 4.30
CA ARG A 481 -24.73 -21.81 4.81
C ARG A 481 -24.78 -22.02 6.32
N LYS A 482 -24.10 -23.04 6.83
CA LYS A 482 -24.05 -23.29 8.28
C LYS A 482 -23.38 -22.12 9.02
N ILE A 483 -22.23 -21.64 8.55
CA ILE A 483 -21.52 -20.50 9.14
C ILE A 483 -22.40 -19.24 9.12
N LEU A 484 -23.03 -18.92 7.99
CA LEU A 484 -23.94 -17.78 7.88
C LEU A 484 -25.16 -17.94 8.80
N SER A 485 -25.72 -19.14 8.94
CA SER A 485 -26.83 -19.39 9.85
C SER A 485 -26.48 -19.15 11.33
N LEU A 486 -25.22 -19.39 11.72
CA LEU A 486 -24.76 -19.11 13.09
C LEU A 486 -24.76 -17.61 13.37
N TYR A 487 -24.24 -16.81 12.44
CA TYR A 487 -24.20 -15.36 12.57
C TYR A 487 -25.57 -14.69 12.34
N ALA A 488 -26.44 -15.29 11.53
CA ALA A 488 -27.81 -14.81 11.33
C ALA A 488 -28.72 -15.07 12.56
N ALA A 489 -28.36 -16.03 13.41
CA ALA A 489 -29.07 -16.34 14.65
C ALA A 489 -28.67 -15.43 15.82
N GLU A 490 -27.61 -14.62 15.67
CA GLU A 490 -27.18 -13.68 16.70
C GLU A 490 -28.14 -12.47 16.81
N PRO A 491 -28.30 -11.87 18.00
CA PRO A 491 -29.15 -10.70 18.20
C PRO A 491 -28.75 -9.50 17.32
N GLU A 492 -29.76 -8.74 16.87
CA GLU A 492 -29.57 -7.52 16.08
C GLU A 492 -28.61 -6.55 16.79
N GLY A 493 -27.51 -6.18 16.12
CA GLY A 493 -26.47 -5.29 16.65
C GLY A 493 -25.14 -5.97 16.99
N THR A 494 -25.13 -7.29 17.21
CA THR A 494 -23.91 -8.07 17.49
C THR A 494 -23.28 -8.72 16.25
N SER A 495 -23.91 -8.57 15.10
CA SER A 495 -23.42 -9.05 13.80
C SER A 495 -22.02 -8.51 13.49
N PRO A 496 -21.15 -9.29 12.84
CA PRO A 496 -19.80 -8.85 12.49
C PRO A 496 -19.81 -7.65 11.52
N VAL A 497 -18.75 -6.82 11.55
CA VAL A 497 -18.60 -5.68 10.63
C VAL A 497 -18.42 -6.17 9.19
N SER A 498 -17.62 -7.22 9.01
CA SER A 498 -17.24 -7.69 7.67
C SER A 498 -16.99 -9.19 7.61
N PHE A 499 -17.40 -9.79 6.49
CA PHE A 499 -17.03 -11.14 6.09
C PHE A 499 -15.98 -11.05 4.98
N VAL A 500 -14.83 -11.67 5.18
CA VAL A 500 -13.76 -11.77 4.19
C VAL A 500 -13.76 -13.19 3.63
N LEU A 501 -14.17 -13.35 2.38
CA LEU A 501 -14.11 -14.60 1.64
C LEU A 501 -12.90 -14.55 0.72
N THR A 502 -11.93 -15.41 0.99
CA THR A 502 -10.72 -15.50 0.18
C THR A 502 -10.76 -16.72 -0.74
N GLY A 503 -10.23 -16.55 -1.95
CA GLY A 503 -10.05 -17.62 -2.91
C GLY A 503 -8.99 -18.64 -2.45
N ASN A 504 -8.77 -19.73 -3.17
CA ASN A 504 -9.30 -20.03 -4.49
C ASN A 504 -10.82 -20.31 -4.48
N PHE A 505 -11.57 -19.71 -5.40
CA PHE A 505 -13.02 -19.99 -5.51
C PHE A 505 -13.33 -21.30 -6.22
N THR A 506 -12.33 -21.92 -6.85
CA THR A 506 -12.45 -23.24 -7.50
C THR A 506 -11.23 -24.08 -7.16
N GLN A 507 -11.41 -25.39 -7.01
CA GLN A 507 -10.32 -26.30 -6.71
C GLN A 507 -9.33 -26.43 -7.88
N ARG A 508 -9.85 -26.37 -9.12
CA ARG A 508 -9.07 -26.45 -10.36
C ARG A 508 -8.99 -25.08 -11.04
N ALA A 509 -7.90 -24.87 -11.77
CA ALA A 509 -7.62 -23.66 -12.53
C ALA A 509 -8.61 -23.51 -13.69
N VAL A 510 -9.60 -22.63 -13.58
CA VAL A 510 -10.66 -22.52 -14.60
C VAL A 510 -10.15 -21.81 -15.85
N MET A 511 -10.75 -22.07 -17.01
CA MET A 511 -10.35 -21.45 -18.29
C MET A 511 -8.90 -21.76 -18.70
N ALA A 512 -8.25 -22.72 -18.04
CA ALA A 512 -7.00 -23.30 -18.48
C ALA A 512 -7.31 -24.35 -19.56
N ARG A 513 -6.62 -24.26 -20.71
CA ARG A 513 -6.78 -25.24 -21.80
C ARG A 513 -6.61 -26.67 -21.24
N GLY A 514 -7.47 -27.60 -21.64
CA GLY A 514 -7.36 -29.03 -21.26
C GLY A 514 -8.45 -29.56 -20.32
N GLY A 515 -9.73 -29.25 -20.57
CA GLY A 515 -10.86 -29.82 -19.80
C GLY A 515 -11.08 -29.19 -18.42
N SER A 516 -10.42 -28.07 -18.12
CA SER A 516 -10.53 -27.36 -16.85
C SER A 516 -11.55 -26.23 -16.92
N GLY A 517 -12.83 -26.61 -16.95
CA GLY A 517 -14.03 -25.78 -16.76
C GLY A 517 -14.20 -24.54 -17.64
N GLY A 518 -15.41 -24.37 -18.18
CA GLY A 518 -15.75 -23.17 -18.97
C GLY A 518 -15.91 -21.91 -18.12
N SER A 519 -15.85 -20.74 -18.76
CA SER A 519 -16.28 -19.47 -18.12
C SER A 519 -17.75 -19.48 -17.69
N ILE A 520 -18.57 -20.34 -18.32
CA ILE A 520 -19.99 -20.54 -17.99
C ILE A 520 -20.12 -21.25 -16.64
N GLU A 521 -19.41 -22.37 -16.45
CA GLU A 521 -19.39 -23.10 -15.17
C GLU A 521 -18.90 -22.21 -14.02
N TYR A 522 -17.85 -21.42 -14.26
CA TYR A 522 -17.37 -20.44 -13.27
C TYR A 522 -18.47 -19.46 -12.85
N LYS A 523 -19.23 -18.95 -13.83
CA LYS A 523 -20.35 -18.05 -13.57
C LYS A 523 -21.46 -18.76 -12.78
N GLU A 524 -21.76 -20.01 -13.10
CA GLU A 524 -22.75 -20.82 -12.37
C GLU A 524 -22.38 -21.00 -10.90
N TYR A 525 -21.08 -21.14 -10.57
CA TYR A 525 -20.62 -21.21 -9.19
C TYR A 525 -20.87 -19.91 -8.41
N PHE A 526 -20.63 -18.73 -9.01
CA PHE A 526 -21.00 -17.46 -8.39
C PHE A 526 -22.50 -17.23 -8.32
N ASP A 527 -23.26 -17.75 -9.29
CA ASP A 527 -24.72 -17.71 -9.28
C ASP A 527 -25.28 -18.57 -8.12
N ALA A 528 -24.67 -19.73 -7.85
CA ALA A 528 -24.98 -20.57 -6.70
C ALA A 528 -24.64 -19.87 -5.37
N LEU A 529 -23.47 -19.24 -5.29
CA LEU A 529 -23.08 -18.42 -4.14
C LEU A 529 -24.08 -17.27 -3.90
N ALA A 530 -24.50 -16.57 -4.95
CA ALA A 530 -25.50 -15.50 -4.87
C ALA A 530 -26.83 -16.03 -4.30
N SER A 531 -27.25 -17.23 -4.70
CA SER A 531 -28.44 -17.88 -4.13
C SER A 531 -28.25 -18.16 -2.63
N THR A 532 -27.10 -18.69 -2.21
CA THR A 532 -26.86 -18.96 -0.78
C THR A 532 -26.80 -17.70 0.08
N LEU A 533 -26.33 -16.59 -0.48
CA LEU A 533 -26.30 -15.29 0.19
C LEU A 533 -27.69 -14.67 0.31
N SER A 534 -28.53 -14.85 -0.73
CA SER A 534 -29.90 -14.33 -0.75
C SER A 534 -30.80 -14.97 0.32
N ASP A 535 -30.44 -16.16 0.81
CA ASP A 535 -31.12 -16.84 1.93
C ASP A 535 -30.98 -16.06 3.26
N TYR A 536 -30.03 -15.11 3.38
CA TYR A 536 -29.71 -14.37 4.61
C TYR A 536 -29.68 -12.84 4.42
N PRO A 537 -30.83 -12.18 4.13
CA PRO A 537 -30.88 -10.74 3.84
C PRO A 537 -30.41 -9.86 5.00
N THR A 538 -30.63 -10.27 6.26
CA THR A 538 -30.20 -9.53 7.46
C THR A 538 -28.69 -9.31 7.50
N LEU A 539 -27.90 -10.33 7.15
CA LEU A 539 -26.44 -10.24 7.06
C LEU A 539 -25.99 -9.38 5.87
N LEU A 540 -26.70 -9.47 4.74
CA LEU A 540 -26.38 -8.66 3.55
C LEU A 540 -26.59 -7.17 3.79
N GLN A 541 -27.53 -6.80 4.66
CA GLN A 541 -27.79 -5.41 5.05
C GLN A 541 -26.81 -4.90 6.10
N THR A 542 -26.46 -5.73 7.09
CA THR A 542 -25.69 -5.33 8.27
C THR A 542 -24.18 -5.50 8.14
N CYS A 543 -23.69 -6.32 7.22
CA CYS A 543 -22.27 -6.64 7.06
C CYS A 543 -21.71 -6.19 5.70
N THR A 544 -20.40 -6.00 5.63
CA THR A 544 -19.68 -5.79 4.35
C THR A 544 -18.96 -7.08 3.93
N PHE A 545 -19.26 -7.59 2.73
CA PHE A 545 -18.62 -8.80 2.21
C PHE A 545 -17.44 -8.43 1.31
N VAL A 546 -16.24 -8.89 1.66
CA VAL A 546 -15.00 -8.66 0.93
C VAL A 546 -14.56 -9.94 0.24
N PHE A 547 -14.34 -9.88 -1.06
CA PHE A 547 -13.92 -11.03 -1.87
C PHE A 547 -12.50 -10.84 -2.39
N VAL A 548 -11.58 -11.72 -1.98
CA VAL A 548 -10.16 -11.69 -2.38
C VAL A 548 -9.89 -12.82 -3.37
N PRO A 549 -9.34 -12.56 -4.56
CA PRO A 549 -9.11 -13.60 -5.56
C PRO A 549 -7.91 -14.50 -5.23
N GLY A 550 -7.98 -15.76 -5.68
CA GLY A 550 -6.96 -16.79 -5.58
C GLY A 550 -6.13 -16.97 -6.87
N ASP A 551 -5.23 -17.97 -6.89
CA ASP A 551 -4.36 -18.29 -8.04
C ASP A 551 -5.13 -19.10 -9.12
N ASN A 552 -6.20 -19.81 -8.74
CA ASN A 552 -7.01 -20.65 -9.64
C ASN A 552 -8.21 -19.95 -10.29
N ASP A 553 -8.40 -18.65 -10.02
CA ASP A 553 -9.56 -17.89 -10.52
C ASP A 553 -9.41 -17.51 -12.00
N GLY A 554 -10.52 -17.50 -12.73
CA GLY A 554 -10.57 -17.64 -14.20
C GLY A 554 -9.62 -16.76 -15.04
N TRP A 555 -9.45 -15.47 -14.72
CA TRP A 555 -8.58 -14.58 -15.53
C TRP A 555 -7.10 -14.69 -15.15
N VAL A 556 -6.81 -15.17 -13.95
CA VAL A 556 -5.47 -15.44 -13.41
C VAL A 556 -5.00 -16.79 -13.94
N SER A 557 -5.84 -17.82 -13.83
CA SER A 557 -5.59 -19.18 -14.28
C SER A 557 -5.55 -19.34 -15.80
N ALA A 558 -6.29 -18.54 -16.57
CA ALA A 558 -6.25 -18.60 -18.03
C ALA A 558 -4.84 -18.38 -18.62
N PHE A 559 -4.00 -17.62 -17.93
CA PHE A 559 -2.62 -17.34 -18.37
C PHE A 559 -1.61 -18.36 -17.85
N THR A 560 -1.73 -18.79 -16.60
CA THR A 560 -0.70 -19.61 -15.92
C THR A 560 -1.10 -21.06 -15.67
N ALA A 561 -2.32 -21.46 -16.01
CA ALA A 561 -2.88 -22.79 -15.72
C ALA A 561 -2.71 -23.21 -14.25
N GLY A 562 -2.83 -22.26 -13.31
CA GLY A 562 -2.67 -22.50 -11.87
C GLY A 562 -1.22 -22.39 -11.35
N ALA A 563 -0.26 -21.99 -12.19
CA ALA A 563 1.09 -21.64 -11.74
C ALA A 563 1.15 -20.21 -11.15
N SER A 564 2.29 -19.86 -10.55
CA SER A 564 2.47 -18.57 -9.86
C SER A 564 2.30 -17.36 -10.79
N VAL A 565 1.25 -16.59 -10.55
CA VAL A 565 0.93 -15.35 -11.27
C VAL A 565 1.67 -14.15 -10.67
N PRO A 566 1.95 -13.09 -11.47
CA PRO A 566 2.44 -11.83 -10.94
C PRO A 566 1.54 -11.20 -9.86
N LEU A 567 2.15 -10.68 -8.80
CA LEU A 567 1.48 -9.88 -7.77
C LEU A 567 1.71 -8.37 -8.02
N PRO A 568 0.77 -7.48 -7.67
CA PRO A 568 -0.59 -7.72 -7.16
C PRO A 568 -1.57 -8.20 -8.24
N ARG A 569 -2.65 -8.88 -7.85
CA ARG A 569 -3.72 -9.34 -8.75
C ARG A 569 -4.93 -8.42 -8.73
N LYS A 570 -5.56 -8.23 -9.89
CA LYS A 570 -6.85 -7.52 -10.01
C LYS A 570 -7.99 -8.33 -9.40
N SER A 571 -9.05 -7.64 -9.03
CA SER A 571 -10.30 -8.22 -8.53
C SER A 571 -11.04 -9.03 -9.58
N VAL A 572 -12.06 -9.78 -9.13
CA VAL A 572 -12.95 -10.56 -9.99
C VAL A 572 -13.71 -9.63 -10.94
N PRO A 573 -13.70 -9.86 -12.27
CA PRO A 573 -14.43 -9.05 -13.23
C PRO A 573 -15.94 -9.00 -12.96
N ASP A 574 -16.56 -7.84 -13.21
CA ASP A 574 -17.98 -7.61 -12.94
C ASP A 574 -18.94 -8.53 -13.70
N MET A 575 -18.48 -9.13 -14.80
CA MET A 575 -19.25 -10.11 -15.59
C MET A 575 -19.69 -11.34 -14.79
N PHE A 576 -18.92 -11.72 -13.75
CA PHE A 576 -19.21 -12.88 -12.89
C PHE A 576 -19.92 -12.49 -11.60
N THR A 577 -19.90 -11.22 -11.21
CA THR A 577 -20.37 -10.76 -9.89
C THR A 577 -21.75 -10.11 -9.93
N SER A 578 -22.33 -9.95 -11.13
CA SER A 578 -23.59 -9.23 -11.35
C SER A 578 -24.76 -9.75 -10.50
N ARG A 579 -24.90 -11.08 -10.34
CA ARG A 579 -25.99 -11.66 -9.51
C ARG A 579 -25.80 -11.40 -8.03
N ILE A 580 -24.55 -11.44 -7.54
CA ILE A 580 -24.23 -11.14 -6.14
C ILE A 580 -24.54 -9.67 -5.86
N ARG A 581 -24.07 -8.75 -6.71
CA ARG A 581 -24.37 -7.31 -6.57
C ARG A 581 -25.88 -7.04 -6.56
N ARG A 582 -26.64 -7.75 -7.39
CA ARG A 582 -28.12 -7.66 -7.39
C ARG A 582 -28.73 -8.17 -6.09
N ALA A 583 -28.23 -9.27 -5.52
CA ALA A 583 -28.73 -9.79 -4.24
C ALA A 583 -28.56 -8.76 -3.10
N PHE A 584 -27.42 -8.07 -3.03
CA PHE A 584 -27.22 -6.96 -2.09
C PHE A 584 -28.17 -5.79 -2.36
N ALA A 585 -28.36 -5.42 -3.63
CA ALA A 585 -29.27 -4.34 -3.99
C ALA A 585 -30.73 -4.65 -3.61
N THR A 586 -31.19 -5.89 -3.83
CA THR A 586 -32.52 -6.35 -3.40
C THR A 586 -32.66 -6.31 -1.89
N ALA A 587 -31.68 -6.84 -1.15
CA ALA A 587 -31.71 -6.83 0.32
C ALA A 587 -31.73 -5.40 0.88
N ASN A 588 -30.98 -4.46 0.29
CA ASN A 588 -30.96 -3.06 0.73
C ASN A 588 -32.26 -2.29 0.38
N ALA A 589 -32.96 -2.68 -0.68
CA ALA A 589 -34.22 -2.02 -1.08
C ALA A 589 -35.35 -2.26 -0.07
N GLU A 590 -35.30 -3.38 0.68
CA GLU A 590 -36.34 -3.78 1.63
C GLU A 590 -36.29 -2.98 2.95
N THR A 591 -35.15 -2.40 3.32
CA THR A 591 -34.91 -1.84 4.67
C THR A 591 -35.23 -0.34 4.82
N GLY A 592 -35.51 0.36 3.73
CA GLY A 592 -35.64 1.83 3.77
C GLY A 592 -34.29 2.54 4.00
N ASN A 593 -34.21 3.82 3.66
CA ASN A 593 -32.96 4.55 3.43
C ASN A 593 -32.23 5.03 4.71
N HIS A 594 -32.38 4.33 5.84
CA HIS A 594 -31.82 4.74 7.13
C HIS A 594 -30.61 3.89 7.52
N GLY A 595 -29.41 4.27 7.08
CA GLY A 595 -28.13 3.70 7.51
C GLY A 595 -27.12 3.46 6.38
N VAL A 596 -25.92 2.97 6.75
CA VAL A 596 -24.91 2.52 5.78
C VAL A 596 -25.41 1.23 5.12
N GLN A 597 -25.60 1.26 3.80
CA GLN A 597 -26.06 0.09 3.05
C GLN A 597 -24.99 -1.02 3.07
N GLY A 598 -25.44 -2.27 3.17
CA GLY A 598 -24.54 -3.40 3.06
C GLY A 598 -23.97 -3.50 1.65
N SER A 599 -22.68 -3.81 1.54
CA SER A 599 -21.95 -3.76 0.28
C SER A 599 -21.13 -5.01 0.03
N SER A 600 -21.02 -5.38 -1.25
CA SER A 600 -20.07 -6.38 -1.75
C SER A 600 -18.87 -5.68 -2.39
N VAL A 601 -17.70 -5.91 -1.80
CA VAL A 601 -16.44 -5.27 -2.14
C VAL A 601 -15.52 -6.32 -2.77
N TRP A 602 -15.19 -6.15 -4.04
CA TRP A 602 -14.29 -7.04 -4.77
C TRP A 602 -12.91 -6.41 -4.82
N THR A 603 -11.93 -7.04 -4.18
CA THR A 603 -10.61 -6.44 -3.95
C THR A 603 -9.49 -7.17 -4.68
N THR A 604 -8.30 -6.57 -4.67
CA THR A 604 -7.05 -7.14 -5.17
C THR A 604 -6.45 -8.18 -4.22
N ASN A 605 -5.44 -8.89 -4.69
CA ASN A 605 -4.61 -9.75 -3.82
C ASN A 605 -3.12 -9.40 -3.99
N PRO A 606 -2.44 -8.87 -2.96
CA PRO A 606 -2.96 -8.52 -1.62
C PRO A 606 -3.94 -7.34 -1.64
N SER A 607 -4.59 -7.11 -0.49
CA SER A 607 -5.35 -5.89 -0.21
C SER A 607 -5.25 -5.50 1.26
N ARG A 608 -5.71 -4.29 1.60
CA ARG A 608 -5.67 -3.79 2.98
C ARG A 608 -7.05 -3.29 3.39
N LEU A 609 -7.55 -3.82 4.49
CA LEU A 609 -8.79 -3.38 5.11
C LEU A 609 -8.43 -2.46 6.28
N THR A 610 -8.99 -1.26 6.26
CA THR A 610 -8.72 -0.23 7.26
C THR A 610 -10.00 0.10 8.00
N LEU A 611 -9.93 0.18 9.33
CA LEU A 611 -11.04 0.57 10.17
C LEU A 611 -10.59 1.76 11.02
N PHE A 612 -11.36 2.85 10.98
CA PHE A 612 -10.99 4.13 11.60
C PHE A 612 -9.64 4.67 11.08
N GLY A 613 -9.48 4.66 9.76
CA GLY A 613 -8.30 5.22 9.09
C GLY A 613 -7.01 4.47 9.45
N PRO A 614 -5.96 5.13 9.99
CA PRO A 614 -4.66 4.52 10.27
C PRO A 614 -4.60 3.66 11.54
N ASN A 615 -5.65 3.67 12.38
CA ASN A 615 -5.68 2.98 13.67
C ASN A 615 -5.55 1.46 13.52
N HIS A 616 -6.44 0.86 12.71
CA HIS A 616 -6.47 -0.58 12.46
C HIS A 616 -6.24 -0.86 10.98
N GLU A 617 -5.26 -1.71 10.71
CA GLU A 617 -4.88 -2.14 9.38
C GLU A 617 -4.79 -3.65 9.35
N LEU A 618 -5.69 -4.27 8.59
CA LEU A 618 -5.71 -5.70 8.31
C LEU A 618 -5.23 -5.95 6.89
N VAL A 619 -4.07 -6.57 6.73
CA VAL A 619 -3.57 -7.02 5.41
C VAL A 619 -4.21 -8.35 5.06
N LEU A 620 -4.85 -8.43 3.89
CA LEU A 620 -5.41 -9.65 3.33
C LEU A 620 -4.48 -10.19 2.26
N PHE A 621 -3.97 -11.39 2.44
CA PHE A 621 -3.08 -12.02 1.47
C PHE A 621 -3.32 -13.52 1.36
N ARG A 622 -3.64 -13.98 0.14
CA ARG A 622 -3.80 -15.40 -0.18
C ARG A 622 -2.65 -15.85 -1.08
N ASP A 623 -1.78 -16.71 -0.57
CA ASP A 623 -0.68 -17.37 -1.31
C ASP A 623 -0.21 -18.61 -0.54
N ASP A 624 0.25 -19.64 -1.26
CA ASP A 624 0.80 -20.87 -0.67
C ASP A 624 2.28 -20.65 -0.30
N LEU A 625 2.49 -19.76 0.67
CA LEU A 625 3.79 -19.27 1.09
C LEU A 625 4.65 -20.37 1.71
N SER A 626 4.09 -21.16 2.63
CA SER A 626 4.84 -22.18 3.35
C SER A 626 5.36 -23.29 2.44
N ALA A 627 4.55 -23.81 1.51
CA ALA A 627 5.03 -24.76 0.50
C ALA A 627 6.12 -24.16 -0.38
N ARG A 628 6.02 -22.89 -0.75
CA ARG A 628 7.05 -22.21 -1.55
C ARG A 628 8.35 -22.07 -0.75
N LEU A 629 8.28 -21.64 0.50
CA LEU A 629 9.42 -21.51 1.41
C LEU A 629 10.12 -22.86 1.62
N ARG A 630 9.37 -23.94 1.87
CA ARG A 630 9.93 -25.30 2.04
C ARG A 630 10.65 -25.81 0.78
N ARG A 631 10.17 -25.46 -0.42
CA ARG A 631 10.82 -25.86 -1.69
C ARG A 631 12.07 -25.05 -2.02
N THR A 632 12.17 -23.82 -1.55
CA THR A 632 13.27 -22.90 -1.91
C THR A 632 14.25 -22.65 -0.77
N SER A 633 14.04 -23.27 0.40
CA SER A 633 14.88 -23.03 1.57
C SER A 633 16.29 -23.57 1.39
N VAL A 634 17.27 -22.80 1.86
CA VAL A 634 18.66 -23.21 2.00
C VAL A 634 18.78 -24.10 3.24
N ASN A 635 19.36 -25.29 3.06
CA ASN A 635 19.62 -26.21 4.16
C ASN A 635 20.82 -25.72 4.96
N LEU A 636 20.62 -25.49 6.26
CA LEU A 636 21.68 -25.17 7.22
C LEU A 636 21.98 -26.41 8.06
N LYS A 637 23.19 -26.48 8.62
CA LYS A 637 23.55 -27.58 9.53
C LYS A 637 22.65 -27.53 10.75
N ARG A 638 21.79 -28.54 10.91
CA ARG A 638 21.04 -28.76 12.16
C ARG A 638 22.05 -29.27 13.19
N LYS A 639 22.15 -28.61 14.34
CA LYS A 639 22.89 -29.17 15.49
C LYS A 639 22.22 -30.52 15.81
N ALA A 640 22.99 -31.60 15.75
CA ALA A 640 22.50 -32.91 16.17
C ALA A 640 22.00 -32.75 17.60
N THR A 641 20.72 -33.05 17.82
CA THR A 641 20.20 -33.34 19.15
C THR A 641 21.08 -34.45 19.74
N SER A 642 21.45 -34.31 21.01
CA SER A 642 22.25 -35.30 21.73
C SER A 642 21.62 -36.70 21.62
N PRO A 643 22.40 -37.79 21.63
CA PRO A 643 21.93 -39.14 21.29
C PRO A 643 21.07 -39.83 22.36
N ASP A 644 20.51 -39.10 23.33
CA ASP A 644 19.81 -39.71 24.47
C ASP A 644 18.32 -39.98 24.21
N ASP A 645 17.84 -39.80 22.97
CA ASP A 645 16.45 -40.09 22.55
C ASP A 645 16.35 -41.06 21.35
N GLU A 646 17.44 -41.76 20.98
CA GLU A 646 17.41 -42.84 19.99
C GLU A 646 17.60 -44.22 20.63
N ASP A 647 16.57 -44.69 21.32
CA ASP A 647 16.39 -46.12 21.62
C ASP A 647 14.92 -46.51 21.38
N VAL A 648 14.48 -46.44 20.13
CA VAL A 648 13.44 -47.34 19.61
C VAL A 648 13.88 -47.80 18.22
N VAL A 649 14.76 -48.79 18.21
CA VAL A 649 15.08 -49.59 17.02
C VAL A 649 13.78 -50.25 16.54
N ALA A 650 13.35 -49.90 15.32
CA ALA A 650 12.30 -50.63 14.61
C ALA A 650 12.87 -51.98 14.13
N PRO A 651 12.25 -53.14 14.43
CA PRO A 651 12.66 -54.40 13.83
C PRO A 651 12.08 -54.52 12.41
N GLU A 652 12.89 -55.06 11.49
CA GLU A 652 12.52 -55.39 10.10
C GLU A 652 11.37 -56.42 10.00
N PRO A 653 10.62 -56.47 8.89
CA PRO A 653 9.44 -57.32 8.76
C PRO A 653 9.83 -58.75 8.33
N THR A 654 9.40 -59.74 9.11
CA THR A 654 9.28 -61.15 8.69
C THR A 654 7.80 -61.51 8.50
N PRO A 655 7.48 -62.45 7.58
CA PRO A 655 6.11 -62.66 7.11
C PRO A 655 5.28 -63.54 8.06
N ASP A 656 3.96 -63.30 8.04
CA ASP A 656 2.91 -63.97 8.84
C ASP A 656 3.01 -65.51 8.87
N PRO A 657 2.46 -66.14 9.94
CA PRO A 657 1.17 -66.81 9.74
C PRO A 657 0.15 -66.63 10.87
N MET A 658 -1.12 -66.80 10.47
CA MET A 658 -2.40 -66.81 11.21
C MET A 658 -2.38 -67.46 12.61
N ASP A 659 -3.10 -66.88 13.59
CA ASP A 659 -4.13 -67.61 14.38
C ASP A 659 -5.02 -66.69 15.26
N LEU A 660 -6.16 -67.26 15.69
CA LEU A 660 -7.43 -66.68 16.16
C LEU A 660 -7.50 -66.12 17.62
N ASP A 661 -8.49 -65.23 17.82
CA ASP A 661 -9.34 -64.91 19.00
C ASP A 661 -8.76 -64.68 20.43
N ALA A 662 -9.03 -63.49 21.01
CA ALA A 662 -9.81 -63.30 22.27
C ALA A 662 -9.59 -61.93 23.00
N ALA A 663 -10.70 -61.23 23.26
CA ALA A 663 -11.13 -60.45 24.45
C ALA A 663 -10.24 -59.37 25.14
N ASN A 664 -10.82 -58.15 25.20
CA ASN A 664 -10.84 -57.12 26.26
C ASN A 664 -9.56 -56.74 27.06
N ASN A 665 -9.15 -55.47 26.94
CA ASN A 665 -9.15 -54.52 28.08
C ASN A 665 -8.90 -53.06 27.66
N ASP A 666 -9.65 -52.15 28.29
CA ASP A 666 -9.57 -50.69 28.19
C ASP A 666 -8.22 -50.11 28.63
N THR A 667 -7.71 -49.10 27.90
CA THR A 667 -6.98 -47.93 28.46
C THR A 667 -6.84 -46.80 27.41
N PRO A 668 -6.80 -45.51 27.82
CA PRO A 668 -7.24 -44.38 27.01
C PRO A 668 -6.14 -43.72 26.15
N ALA A 669 -6.60 -43.01 25.13
CA ALA A 669 -5.83 -42.25 24.15
C ALA A 669 -4.91 -41.17 24.75
N LEU A 670 -3.60 -41.23 24.43
CA LEU A 670 -2.61 -40.19 24.66
C LEU A 670 -1.54 -40.20 23.54
N THR A 671 -1.86 -39.70 22.33
CA THR A 671 -0.88 -39.55 21.22
C THR A 671 -1.12 -38.35 20.29
N SER A 672 -1.73 -37.24 20.76
CA SER A 672 -1.98 -36.04 19.92
C SER A 672 -1.14 -34.79 20.24
N ALA A 673 -0.38 -34.79 21.35
CA ALA A 673 0.40 -33.62 21.78
C ALA A 673 1.60 -33.21 20.88
N PRO A 674 2.40 -34.13 20.28
CA PRO A 674 3.62 -33.72 19.57
C PRO A 674 3.33 -33.01 18.24
N LEU A 675 2.26 -33.40 17.53
CA LEU A 675 1.88 -32.79 16.25
C LEU A 675 1.44 -31.33 16.39
N LEU A 676 0.68 -31.00 17.45
CA LEU A 676 0.23 -29.63 17.72
C LEU A 676 1.42 -28.70 18.05
N ALA A 677 2.45 -29.22 18.73
CA ALA A 677 3.66 -28.45 19.02
C ALA A 677 4.47 -28.13 17.75
N GLU A 678 4.53 -29.06 16.79
CA GLU A 678 5.22 -28.88 15.52
C GLU A 678 4.46 -27.92 14.57
N ASP A 679 3.13 -27.97 14.57
CA ASP A 679 2.29 -27.04 13.82
C ASP A 679 2.46 -25.60 14.31
N VAL A 680 2.48 -25.40 15.63
CA VAL A 680 2.72 -24.08 16.24
C VAL A 680 4.12 -23.57 15.93
N ARG A 681 5.15 -24.43 16.01
CA ARG A 681 6.53 -24.07 15.64
C ARG A 681 6.64 -23.68 14.17
N THR A 682 5.96 -24.42 13.29
CA THR A 682 5.91 -24.14 11.85
C THR A 682 5.22 -22.81 11.57
N ALA A 683 4.11 -22.53 12.26
CA ALA A 683 3.40 -21.26 12.18
C ALA A 683 4.27 -20.09 12.65
N GLN A 684 4.93 -20.22 13.81
CA GLN A 684 5.85 -19.20 14.32
C GLN A 684 7.01 -18.94 13.36
N LYS A 685 7.59 -20.00 12.78
CA LYS A 685 8.66 -19.92 11.78
C LYS A 685 8.21 -19.17 10.53
N LEU A 686 6.99 -19.42 10.04
CA LEU A 686 6.39 -18.72 8.90
C LEU A 686 6.16 -17.25 9.19
N VAL A 687 5.48 -16.94 10.29
CA VAL A 687 5.14 -15.57 10.70
C VAL A 687 6.40 -14.74 10.88
N LYS A 688 7.37 -15.28 11.60
CA LYS A 688 8.66 -14.61 11.82
C LYS A 688 9.36 -14.34 10.50
N THR A 689 9.50 -15.36 9.64
CA THR A 689 10.15 -15.23 8.33
C THR A 689 9.53 -14.11 7.48
N LEU A 690 8.21 -13.99 7.49
CA LEU A 690 7.51 -13.01 6.66
C LEU A 690 7.61 -11.59 7.21
N LEU A 691 7.40 -11.41 8.52
CA LEU A 691 7.40 -10.11 9.18
C LEU A 691 8.82 -9.53 9.31
N ASP A 692 9.83 -10.37 9.59
CA ASP A 692 11.24 -9.94 9.58
C ASP A 692 11.67 -9.49 8.18
N GLN A 693 11.27 -10.19 7.11
CA GLN A 693 11.52 -9.70 5.75
C GLN A 693 10.77 -8.40 5.42
N GLY A 694 9.64 -8.12 6.08
CA GLY A 694 8.83 -6.92 5.87
C GLY A 694 8.27 -6.80 4.45
N TYR A 695 8.15 -7.92 3.72
CA TYR A 695 7.73 -7.97 2.33
C TYR A 695 6.98 -9.26 2.04
N LEU A 696 5.77 -9.16 1.47
CA LEU A 696 4.85 -10.31 1.29
C LEU A 696 5.38 -11.40 0.35
N SER A 697 6.24 -11.05 -0.60
CA SER A 697 6.81 -11.99 -1.57
C SER A 697 8.34 -11.98 -1.58
N PRO A 698 9.00 -12.52 -0.54
CA PRO A 698 10.45 -12.39 -0.38
C PRO A 698 11.24 -13.39 -1.24
N PHE A 699 10.82 -13.63 -2.48
CA PHE A 699 11.41 -14.61 -3.39
C PHE A 699 12.08 -13.93 -4.59
N ARG A 700 12.80 -14.75 -5.38
CA ARG A 700 13.24 -14.34 -6.73
C ARG A 700 12.03 -14.17 -7.65
N GLN A 701 12.14 -13.20 -8.55
CA GLN A 701 11.12 -12.92 -9.58
C GLN A 701 10.83 -14.13 -10.48
N ALA A 702 11.79 -15.03 -10.67
CA ALA A 702 11.60 -16.28 -11.40
C ALA A 702 10.69 -17.28 -10.66
N THR A 703 10.63 -17.21 -9.33
CA THR A 703 9.79 -18.10 -8.51
C THR A 703 8.42 -17.48 -8.25
N ARG A 704 8.38 -16.19 -7.92
CA ARG A 704 7.14 -15.42 -7.75
C ARG A 704 7.32 -14.06 -8.42
N PRO A 705 6.75 -13.86 -9.62
CA PRO A 705 6.87 -12.59 -10.33
C PRO A 705 6.06 -11.50 -9.62
N VAL A 706 6.50 -10.26 -9.76
CA VAL A 706 5.87 -9.06 -9.19
C VAL A 706 5.88 -7.95 -10.24
N HIS A 707 4.77 -7.23 -10.35
CA HIS A 707 4.68 -6.00 -11.14
C HIS A 707 5.54 -4.90 -10.49
N TRP A 708 6.55 -4.40 -11.21
CA TRP A 708 7.59 -3.56 -10.59
C TRP A 708 7.03 -2.27 -10.00
N ASP A 709 6.16 -1.57 -10.73
CA ASP A 709 5.55 -0.30 -10.27
C ASP A 709 4.58 -0.46 -9.11
N TYR A 710 4.03 -1.67 -8.92
CA TYR A 710 3.08 -2.01 -7.85
C TYR A 710 3.73 -2.81 -6.72
N ALA A 711 5.06 -2.95 -6.73
CA ALA A 711 5.79 -3.66 -5.69
C ALA A 711 5.71 -2.97 -4.32
N SER A 712 5.40 -1.66 -4.27
CA SER A 712 5.18 -0.92 -3.01
C SER A 712 4.06 -1.54 -2.18
N ALA A 713 2.98 -2.01 -2.81
CA ALA A 713 1.82 -2.57 -2.12
C ALA A 713 2.13 -3.83 -1.30
N LEU A 714 3.20 -4.55 -1.69
CA LEU A 714 3.67 -5.77 -1.04
C LEU A 714 4.52 -5.51 0.21
N HIS A 715 4.87 -4.25 0.52
CA HIS A 715 5.67 -3.92 1.70
C HIS A 715 4.83 -3.95 2.97
N LEU A 716 5.32 -4.65 3.99
CA LEU A 716 4.77 -4.65 5.36
C LEU A 716 5.46 -3.59 6.22
N TYR A 717 5.60 -2.38 5.68
CA TYR A 717 6.21 -1.24 6.36
C TYR A 717 5.31 -0.01 6.25
N PRO A 718 4.78 0.53 7.38
CA PRO A 718 4.88 0.02 8.75
C PRO A 718 4.25 -1.38 8.90
N LEU A 719 4.61 -2.09 9.98
CA LEU A 719 3.94 -3.36 10.30
C LEU A 719 2.43 -3.13 10.50
N PRO A 720 1.54 -3.97 9.95
CA PRO A 720 0.10 -3.86 10.14
C PRO A 720 -0.32 -4.23 11.57
N THR A 721 -1.57 -3.93 11.96
CA THR A 721 -2.09 -4.38 13.27
C THR A 721 -2.43 -5.86 13.23
N ALA A 722 -2.98 -6.31 12.10
CA ALA A 722 -3.25 -7.71 11.85
C ALA A 722 -3.01 -8.09 10.39
N MET A 723 -2.81 -9.39 10.15
CA MET A 723 -2.62 -9.93 8.81
C MET A 723 -3.36 -11.26 8.69
N ALA A 724 -4.27 -11.35 7.72
CA ALA A 724 -4.87 -12.60 7.29
C ALA A 724 -4.00 -13.21 6.19
N LEU A 725 -3.15 -14.16 6.59
CA LEU A 725 -2.35 -14.97 5.67
C LEU A 725 -3.08 -16.27 5.38
N VAL A 726 -3.79 -16.33 4.26
CA VAL A 726 -4.49 -17.54 3.86
C VAL A 726 -3.53 -18.43 3.08
N ASP A 727 -3.10 -19.51 3.72
CA ASP A 727 -2.19 -20.52 3.17
C ASP A 727 -2.71 -21.91 3.52
N THR A 728 -3.10 -22.69 2.50
CA THR A 728 -3.61 -24.05 2.71
C THR A 728 -2.51 -25.10 2.89
N THR A 729 -1.25 -24.73 2.67
CA THR A 729 -0.09 -25.60 2.84
C THR A 729 0.54 -25.49 4.25
N ALA A 730 0.07 -24.52 5.03
CA ALA A 730 0.36 -24.36 6.46
C ALA A 730 -0.83 -24.84 7.30
N PRO A 731 -0.58 -25.34 8.53
CA PRO A 731 -1.66 -25.58 9.48
C PRO A 731 -2.41 -24.27 9.79
N PRO A 732 -3.67 -24.33 10.26
CA PRO A 732 -4.37 -23.15 10.75
C PRO A 732 -3.67 -22.62 12.01
N PHE A 733 -3.56 -21.30 12.14
CA PHE A 733 -2.94 -20.70 13.34
C PHE A 733 -3.42 -19.27 13.56
N CYS A 734 -3.25 -18.79 14.79
CA CYS A 734 -3.37 -17.37 15.18
C CYS A 734 -2.18 -17.06 16.10
N VAL A 735 -1.24 -16.23 15.64
CA VAL A 735 0.01 -15.95 16.37
C VAL A 735 0.29 -14.46 16.32
N THR A 736 0.69 -13.89 17.46
CA THR A 736 1.11 -12.49 17.55
C THR A 736 2.63 -12.40 17.56
N TYR A 737 3.20 -11.57 16.70
CA TYR A 737 4.64 -11.31 16.65
C TYR A 737 4.89 -9.81 16.52
N GLU A 738 5.70 -9.25 17.44
CA GLU A 738 6.09 -7.82 17.47
C GLU A 738 4.91 -6.82 17.38
N GLY A 739 3.75 -7.23 17.90
CA GLY A 739 2.51 -6.43 17.93
C GLY A 739 1.61 -6.56 16.69
N CYS A 740 2.01 -7.36 15.68
CA CYS A 740 1.16 -7.73 14.55
C CYS A 740 0.52 -9.10 14.82
N HIS A 741 -0.81 -9.20 14.72
CA HIS A 741 -1.53 -10.46 14.85
C HIS A 741 -1.72 -11.15 13.50
N VAL A 742 -1.05 -12.28 13.26
CA VAL A 742 -1.13 -13.03 12.00
C VAL A 742 -2.03 -14.25 12.17
N MET A 743 -2.97 -14.41 11.25
CA MET A 743 -3.96 -15.48 11.28
C MET A 743 -4.02 -16.21 9.95
N ASN A 744 -4.11 -17.53 10.03
CA ASN A 744 -4.35 -18.41 8.90
C ASN A 744 -5.57 -19.29 9.19
N PRO A 745 -6.72 -19.07 8.50
CA PRO A 745 -7.87 -19.94 8.62
C PRO A 745 -7.65 -21.33 7.98
N GLY A 746 -6.68 -21.47 7.05
CA GLY A 746 -6.58 -22.63 6.18
C GLY A 746 -7.76 -22.72 5.21
N SER A 747 -8.06 -23.92 4.71
CA SER A 747 -9.25 -24.16 3.87
C SER A 747 -10.52 -24.22 4.72
N VAL A 748 -11.63 -23.65 4.23
CA VAL A 748 -12.94 -23.72 4.88
C VAL A 748 -13.34 -25.16 5.12
N LEU A 749 -13.10 -26.03 4.14
CA LEU A 749 -13.27 -27.47 4.32
C LEU A 749 -12.02 -28.07 4.94
N VAL A 750 -12.17 -28.69 6.12
CA VAL A 750 -11.04 -29.30 6.82
C VAL A 750 -10.60 -30.59 6.11
N PRO A 751 -9.36 -30.67 5.59
CA PRO A 751 -8.87 -31.89 4.96
C PRO A 751 -8.92 -33.06 5.94
N GLY A 752 -9.46 -34.21 5.50
CA GLY A 752 -9.54 -35.43 6.31
C GLY A 752 -10.72 -35.51 7.28
N ARG A 753 -11.47 -34.42 7.55
CA ARG A 753 -12.71 -34.44 8.35
C ARG A 753 -13.92 -34.14 7.47
N LYS A 754 -14.86 -35.08 7.39
CA LYS A 754 -16.10 -34.89 6.61
C LYS A 754 -17.08 -34.02 7.41
N GLY A 755 -17.68 -33.02 6.76
CA GLY A 755 -18.74 -32.18 7.34
C GLY A 755 -18.25 -31.17 8.39
N VAL A 756 -16.96 -30.80 8.38
CA VAL A 756 -16.42 -29.78 9.30
C VAL A 756 -15.97 -28.56 8.51
N GLY A 757 -16.57 -27.41 8.84
CA GLY A 757 -16.21 -26.10 8.31
C GLY A 757 -15.35 -25.34 9.31
N ARG A 758 -14.30 -24.64 8.85
CA ARG A 758 -13.37 -23.86 9.69
C ARG A 758 -13.26 -22.42 9.19
N TRP A 759 -13.14 -21.48 10.13
CA TRP A 759 -12.89 -20.08 9.84
C TRP A 759 -12.17 -19.39 11.01
N VAL A 760 -11.74 -18.15 10.81
CA VAL A 760 -11.18 -17.31 11.87
C VAL A 760 -12.13 -16.16 12.16
N GLU A 761 -12.37 -15.91 13.44
CA GLU A 761 -13.07 -14.73 13.94
C GLU A 761 -12.04 -13.78 14.55
N TYR A 762 -11.85 -12.62 13.92
CA TYR A 762 -10.92 -11.59 14.37
C TYR A 762 -11.66 -10.44 15.04
N GLU A 763 -11.41 -10.23 16.32
CA GLU A 763 -11.89 -9.03 17.01
C GLU A 763 -10.89 -7.89 16.81
N VAL A 764 -11.34 -6.79 16.21
CA VAL A 764 -10.46 -5.67 15.82
C VAL A 764 -9.77 -5.09 17.05
N GLY A 765 -8.44 -5.00 16.99
CA GLY A 765 -7.59 -4.53 18.10
C GLY A 765 -7.26 -5.59 19.16
N ARG A 766 -7.82 -6.80 19.07
CA ARG A 766 -7.54 -7.92 19.97
C ARG A 766 -6.96 -9.12 19.21
N LEU A 767 -7.35 -10.33 19.58
CA LEU A 767 -6.84 -11.60 19.05
C LEU A 767 -7.89 -12.28 18.17
N GLY A 768 -7.41 -12.93 17.12
CA GLY A 768 -8.20 -13.86 16.32
C GLY A 768 -8.37 -15.20 17.03
N ARG A 769 -9.53 -15.82 16.83
CA ARG A 769 -9.86 -17.15 17.35
C ARG A 769 -10.27 -18.05 16.19
N LEU A 770 -9.72 -19.27 16.17
CA LEU A 770 -10.14 -20.29 15.23
C LEU A 770 -11.49 -20.86 15.67
N ARG A 771 -12.42 -21.00 14.73
CA ARG A 771 -13.74 -21.59 14.95
C ARG A 771 -13.96 -22.74 13.98
N GLU A 772 -14.68 -23.75 14.45
CA GLU A 772 -15.10 -24.90 13.64
C GLU A 772 -16.59 -25.15 13.86
N CYS A 773 -17.29 -25.59 12.81
CA CYS A 773 -18.67 -26.02 12.88
C CYS A 773 -18.86 -27.34 12.14
N THR A 774 -19.78 -28.16 12.60
CA THR A 774 -20.28 -29.33 11.88
C THR A 774 -21.51 -28.95 11.06
N PHE A 775 -21.60 -29.44 9.82
CA PHE A 775 -22.67 -29.12 8.87
C PHE A 775 -23.21 -30.34 8.12
#